data_AF-A0A919Y2M5-F1
#
_entry.id   AF-A0A919Y2M5-F1
#
_cell.length_a   1.000
_cell.length_b   1.000
_cell.length_c   1.000
_cell.angle_alpha   90.00
_cell.angle_beta   90.00
_cell.angle_gamma   90.00
#
_symmetry.space_group_name_H-M   'P 1'
#
loop_
_entity.id
_entity.type
_entity.pdbx_description
1 polymer ?
#
loop_
_entity_poly.entity_id
_entity_poly.type
_entity_poly.pdbx_seq_one_letter_code
_entity_poly.pdbx_strand_id
1 'polypeptide(L)'
;MKLKMITILNAVLGSMLISVEIAAAEQPFSDLQSVKWAEDSINYMAKRGTVAGSGNGQFMPERHVTRAQAVTFLVRELYPQQLQAGGGASGYSDVPTTHPFYREIAIAAKNGLASGLPDGTFQPDTAMSRAETAAFLTRAYSLAVGKQSASLKDTADHWAAAPIRIMSSNGLIGGYTDGTYRPDQPVTRAEFSVFLARVIRFEREAAIQAQDWDKLISYMTVSEQVGQMLMPDIRQWKGQVTTTVNEGLKRSIHDQDLGGLILFDKNIVDVRQVTTLTHQLQMEAGDIPLFLGIDQEGGVVKRIPGGTNLPGQMALGAAGDTVLTEAAGRLTGEELRALGLNINFAPVLDINSNPDNPIIGMRSFGSDAELVSQLGAATIKGLRQSGVIAAVKHFPGHGDTSVDSHLGLPVLTHDRERLDAVELKPFRAAIENEVEMIMTAHIAFPAVDNEQVISLKDGSSVPIPATLSQKVLKGLLREQLGYKGVIISDAFTMNAISEHFGEHQAVERAIAAGVDVILMPQDPAAAHQSLVQAVNSGKLPVETIHDSVKRILELKSKYGLFDRSDSLANKLASLNDVIGSKEHRAVEREIAERAVTVLASRDGKHPDQIHQGDRVVIATADKDQAERLKRQLIQASGSLSLKTEIVVISQGKATEAFQAMEQADYVILASYQFRNVASQFGWTDVQTIIDKLNKQSKRYALLSLGNPYEMIHLQNVRSGLAVYGKQEPNTSAGIQVLLGQLEAGGRLPVTAVRRK
;
A
#
# COMPACT_ATOMS: atom_id res chain seq x y z
N MET A 1 46.07 24.78 -57.42
CA MET A 1 46.57 26.15 -57.62
C MET A 1 45.89 27.07 -56.61
N LYS A 2 46.67 27.63 -55.68
CA LYS A 2 46.42 28.81 -54.80
C LYS A 2 45.16 28.90 -53.91
N LEU A 3 45.46 28.89 -52.61
CA LEU A 3 44.87 29.64 -51.49
C LEU A 3 44.05 30.89 -51.87
N LYS A 4 43.01 31.16 -51.07
CA LYS A 4 42.91 32.41 -50.28
C LYS A 4 41.98 32.25 -49.06
N MET A 5 42.57 32.39 -47.87
CA MET A 5 41.94 32.79 -46.61
C MET A 5 41.39 34.22 -46.72
N ILE A 6 40.21 34.50 -46.15
CA ILE A 6 39.88 35.73 -45.41
C ILE A 6 38.87 35.40 -44.31
N THR A 7 39.22 35.81 -43.09
CA THR A 7 38.49 35.73 -41.81
C THR A 7 37.43 36.83 -41.69
N ILE A 8 36.22 36.54 -41.19
CA ILE A 8 35.34 37.55 -40.54
C ILE A 8 34.61 36.95 -39.32
N LEU A 9 35.00 37.51 -38.16
CA LEU A 9 34.27 37.86 -36.93
C LEU A 9 32.92 37.23 -36.54
N ASN A 10 32.87 36.84 -35.25
CA ASN A 10 31.72 36.55 -34.40
C ASN A 10 30.64 37.64 -34.41
N ALA A 11 29.37 37.24 -34.46
CA ALA A 11 28.36 37.44 -33.41
C ALA A 11 26.94 37.29 -34.00
N VAL A 12 26.00 36.88 -33.12
CA VAL A 12 24.53 37.10 -33.14
C VAL A 12 23.63 35.85 -33.30
N LEU A 13 23.04 35.54 -32.14
CA LEU A 13 21.71 35.00 -31.83
C LEU A 13 21.33 33.58 -32.27
N GLY A 14 21.49 32.64 -31.34
CA GLY A 14 20.68 31.42 -31.27
C GLY A 14 19.36 31.69 -30.55
N SER A 15 18.28 31.83 -31.32
CA SER A 15 16.92 31.57 -30.85
C SER A 15 16.67 30.07 -30.94
N MET A 16 16.72 29.35 -29.82
CA MET A 16 16.25 27.97 -29.75
C MET A 16 15.05 27.89 -28.82
N LEU A 17 13.88 27.74 -29.43
CA LEU A 17 12.75 27.04 -28.85
C LEU A 17 13.24 25.62 -28.52
N ILE A 18 13.49 25.34 -27.25
CA ILE A 18 13.79 23.99 -26.79
C ILE A 18 12.45 23.28 -26.62
N SER A 19 12.14 22.41 -27.58
CA SER A 19 11.24 21.28 -27.39
C SER A 19 11.77 20.48 -26.21
N VAL A 20 10.98 20.34 -25.14
CA VAL A 20 11.36 19.55 -23.97
C VAL A 20 11.28 18.07 -24.35
N GLU A 21 12.38 17.52 -24.85
CA GLU A 21 12.64 16.08 -24.80
C GLU A 21 12.98 15.73 -23.35
N ILE A 22 12.07 15.04 -22.66
CA ILE A 22 12.28 14.54 -21.30
C ILE A 22 13.22 13.34 -21.40
N ALA A 23 14.49 13.56 -21.06
CA ALA A 23 15.52 12.52 -21.01
C ALA A 23 16.01 12.33 -19.56
N ALA A 24 16.05 11.05 -19.15
CA ALA A 24 16.90 10.40 -18.15
C ALA A 24 17.43 11.22 -16.97
N ALA A 25 17.14 10.75 -15.74
CA ALA A 25 17.76 11.10 -14.45
C ALA A 25 18.83 12.20 -14.56
N GLU A 26 18.46 13.46 -14.30
CA GLU A 26 19.38 14.59 -14.37
C GLU A 26 20.64 14.26 -13.59
N GLN A 27 21.77 14.18 -14.29
CA GLN A 27 23.07 14.00 -13.65
C GLN A 27 23.26 15.15 -12.65
N PRO A 28 23.75 14.87 -11.42
CA PRO A 28 24.06 15.91 -10.46
C PRO A 28 24.96 16.97 -11.10
N PHE A 29 24.77 18.25 -10.74
CA PHE A 29 25.60 19.31 -11.27
C PHE A 29 27.09 19.03 -10.98
N SER A 30 27.91 19.15 -12.02
CA SER A 30 29.33 18.74 -12.01
C SER A 30 30.24 19.61 -11.14
N ASP A 31 29.75 20.79 -10.73
CA ASP A 31 30.53 21.85 -10.09
C ASP A 31 30.14 22.14 -8.63
N LEU A 32 29.44 21.21 -7.96
CA LEU A 32 29.04 21.39 -6.55
C LEU A 32 30.10 21.01 -5.52
N GLN A 33 31.27 20.52 -5.96
CA GLN A 33 32.30 20.00 -5.05
C GLN A 33 32.80 21.04 -4.04
N SER A 34 32.87 22.33 -4.42
CA SER A 34 33.30 23.42 -3.53
C SER A 34 32.22 23.87 -2.55
N VAL A 35 30.97 23.47 -2.75
CA VAL A 35 29.80 23.89 -1.96
C VAL A 35 28.99 22.71 -1.44
N LYS A 36 29.68 21.65 -0.99
CA LYS A 36 29.09 20.46 -0.34
C LYS A 36 28.01 20.81 0.71
N TRP A 37 28.16 21.92 1.41
CA TRP A 37 27.20 22.43 2.41
C TRP A 37 25.85 22.87 1.83
N ALA A 38 25.77 23.19 0.54
CA ALA A 38 24.58 23.64 -0.18
C ALA A 38 24.04 22.57 -1.16
N GLU A 39 24.78 21.49 -1.40
CA GLU A 39 24.47 20.45 -2.40
C GLU A 39 23.05 19.89 -2.25
N ASP A 40 22.63 19.53 -1.04
CA ASP A 40 21.27 19.06 -0.74
C ASP A 40 20.19 20.09 -1.14
N SER A 41 20.37 21.35 -0.75
CA SER A 41 19.40 22.40 -1.07
C SER A 41 19.38 22.72 -2.56
N ILE A 42 20.53 22.74 -3.23
CA ILE A 42 20.61 22.96 -4.68
C ILE A 42 19.89 21.83 -5.42
N ASN A 43 20.16 20.57 -5.08
CA ASN A 43 19.52 19.41 -5.70
C ASN A 43 18.02 19.39 -5.40
N TYR A 44 17.62 19.69 -4.16
CA TYR A 44 16.21 19.83 -3.78
C TYR A 44 15.49 20.88 -4.64
N MET A 45 16.05 22.08 -4.78
CA MET A 45 15.44 23.13 -5.58
C MET A 45 15.48 22.83 -7.09
N ALA A 46 16.49 22.10 -7.57
CA ALA A 46 16.61 21.72 -8.98
C ALA A 46 15.60 20.64 -9.37
N LYS A 47 15.43 19.60 -8.53
CA LYS A 47 14.40 18.56 -8.70
C LYS A 47 12.99 19.16 -8.82
N ARG A 48 12.73 20.27 -8.11
CA ARG A 48 11.48 21.02 -8.15
C ARG A 48 11.30 21.89 -9.41
N GLY A 49 12.34 22.07 -10.21
CA GLY A 49 12.37 22.99 -11.36
C GLY A 49 12.48 24.47 -10.98
N THR A 50 12.66 24.78 -9.69
CA THR A 50 12.70 26.14 -9.17
C THR A 50 13.98 26.85 -9.57
N VAL A 51 15.12 26.16 -9.44
CA VAL A 51 16.43 26.64 -9.91
C VAL A 51 16.87 25.81 -11.11
N ALA A 52 17.59 26.45 -12.04
CA ALA A 52 18.15 25.80 -13.21
C ALA A 52 19.67 26.00 -13.27
N GLY A 53 20.35 25.04 -13.91
CA GLY A 53 21.77 25.16 -14.26
C GLY A 53 22.04 26.25 -15.29
N SER A 54 23.31 26.56 -15.52
CA SER A 54 23.78 27.54 -16.51
C SER A 54 24.01 26.94 -17.92
N GLY A 55 23.70 25.65 -18.10
CA GLY A 55 24.08 24.85 -19.28
C GLY A 55 25.31 23.97 -19.03
N ASN A 56 25.54 22.98 -19.91
CA ASN A 56 26.67 22.02 -19.84
C ASN A 56 26.79 21.22 -18.53
N GLY A 57 25.69 21.02 -17.80
CA GLY A 57 25.68 20.28 -16.53
C GLY A 57 26.32 21.03 -15.35
N GLN A 58 26.35 22.36 -15.37
CA GLN A 58 26.88 23.22 -14.29
C GLN A 58 25.77 24.04 -13.62
N PHE A 59 25.91 24.29 -12.31
CA PHE A 59 25.05 25.16 -11.52
C PHE A 59 25.63 26.57 -11.31
N MET A 60 26.96 26.71 -11.35
CA MET A 60 27.71 27.92 -10.99
C MET A 60 27.40 28.42 -9.57
N PRO A 61 27.70 27.65 -8.52
CA PRO A 61 27.24 27.93 -7.16
C PRO A 61 27.77 29.25 -6.57
N GLU A 62 29.00 29.63 -6.91
CA GLU A 62 29.67 30.83 -6.40
C GLU A 62 29.29 32.13 -7.13
N ARG A 63 28.56 32.03 -8.26
CA ARG A 63 28.12 33.22 -8.98
C ARG A 63 27.02 33.92 -8.17
N HIS A 64 27.11 35.24 -8.05
CA HIS A 64 26.08 36.04 -7.40
C HIS A 64 24.74 35.93 -8.13
N VAL A 65 23.66 35.79 -7.36
CA VAL A 65 22.30 35.76 -7.91
C VAL A 65 21.84 37.19 -8.21
N THR A 66 21.30 37.43 -9.40
CA THR A 66 20.73 38.74 -9.74
C THR A 66 19.29 38.87 -9.26
N ARG A 67 18.79 40.11 -9.14
CA ARG A 67 17.38 40.39 -8.78
C ARG A 67 16.38 39.70 -9.71
N ALA A 68 16.66 39.69 -11.02
CA ALA A 68 15.83 38.99 -11.99
C ALA A 68 15.83 37.46 -11.80
N GLN A 69 16.99 36.87 -11.48
CA GLN A 69 17.11 35.43 -11.24
C GLN A 69 16.37 34.99 -9.98
N ALA A 70 16.52 35.72 -8.87
CA ALA A 70 15.82 35.42 -7.64
C ALA A 70 14.29 35.51 -7.78
N VAL A 71 13.80 36.55 -8.47
CA VAL A 71 12.37 36.67 -8.81
C VAL A 71 11.91 35.50 -9.66
N THR A 72 12.71 35.11 -10.65
CA THR A 72 12.42 33.97 -11.53
C THR A 72 12.23 32.69 -10.71
N PHE A 73 13.10 32.44 -9.73
CA PHE A 73 12.98 31.28 -8.85
C PHE A 73 11.68 31.31 -8.04
N LEU A 74 11.33 32.45 -7.44
CA LEU A 74 10.09 32.59 -6.67
C LEU A 74 8.82 32.45 -7.52
N VAL A 75 8.83 32.98 -8.74
CA VAL A 75 7.68 32.87 -9.65
C VAL A 75 7.49 31.45 -10.13
N ARG A 76 8.57 30.72 -10.41
CA ARG A 76 8.50 29.28 -10.74
C ARG A 76 7.93 28.45 -9.60
N GLU A 77 8.31 28.78 -8.36
CA GLU A 77 7.82 28.09 -7.17
C GLU A 77 6.35 28.40 -6.86
N LEU A 78 5.99 29.68 -6.81
CA LEU A 78 4.71 30.13 -6.26
C LEU A 78 3.63 30.34 -7.32
N TYR A 79 4.02 30.59 -8.58
CA TYR A 79 3.10 30.94 -9.67
C TYR A 79 3.38 30.20 -10.99
N PRO A 80 3.67 28.88 -10.99
CA PRO A 80 4.04 28.15 -12.21
C PRO A 80 2.96 28.20 -13.29
N GLN A 81 1.67 28.24 -12.93
CA GLN A 81 0.56 28.32 -13.88
C GLN A 81 0.51 29.65 -14.64
N GLN A 82 0.93 30.76 -14.02
CA GLN A 82 0.98 32.07 -14.69
C GLN A 82 2.12 32.13 -15.74
N LEU A 83 3.15 31.29 -15.57
CA LEU A 83 4.18 31.07 -16.59
C LEU A 83 3.68 30.30 -17.82
N GLN A 84 2.43 29.84 -17.85
CA GLN A 84 1.82 29.31 -19.07
C GLN A 84 0.86 30.32 -19.73
N ALA A 85 0.11 31.12 -18.97
CA ALA A 85 -0.98 31.99 -19.46
C ALA A 85 -0.61 33.37 -20.08
N GLY A 86 0.67 33.66 -20.32
CA GLY A 86 1.20 34.98 -20.73
C GLY A 86 1.32 36.00 -19.59
N GLY A 87 2.43 36.73 -19.51
CA GLY A 87 2.67 37.76 -18.49
C GLY A 87 2.08 39.12 -18.88
N GLY A 88 1.69 39.92 -17.88
CA GLY A 88 1.31 41.34 -18.06
C GLY A 88 2.52 42.26 -18.31
N ALA A 89 2.32 43.57 -18.30
CA ALA A 89 3.44 44.52 -18.36
C ALA A 89 4.22 44.55 -17.04
N SER A 90 5.56 44.63 -17.11
CA SER A 90 6.41 44.69 -15.90
C SER A 90 6.22 45.98 -15.10
N GLY A 91 5.89 47.08 -15.78
CA GLY A 91 5.72 48.40 -15.18
C GLY A 91 7.02 49.11 -14.80
N TYR A 92 8.18 48.50 -15.04
CA TYR A 92 9.50 49.05 -14.71
C TYR A 92 10.20 49.63 -15.95
N SER A 93 10.79 50.82 -15.79
CA SER A 93 11.39 51.57 -16.92
C SER A 93 12.65 50.94 -17.49
N ASP A 94 13.33 50.09 -16.72
CA ASP A 94 14.61 49.46 -17.05
C ASP A 94 14.50 47.96 -17.39
N VAL A 95 13.27 47.43 -17.52
CA VAL A 95 13.04 46.03 -17.89
C VAL A 95 12.34 45.97 -19.26
N PRO A 96 13.09 45.99 -20.38
CA PRO A 96 12.50 45.93 -21.72
C PRO A 96 11.82 44.58 -21.97
N THR A 97 10.84 44.54 -22.87
CA THR A 97 10.13 43.29 -23.27
C THR A 97 11.05 42.22 -23.85
N THR A 98 12.24 42.61 -24.31
CA THR A 98 13.29 41.73 -24.81
C THR A 98 14.18 41.14 -23.72
N HIS A 99 14.05 41.59 -22.47
CA HIS A 99 14.84 41.06 -21.36
C HIS A 99 14.50 39.58 -21.12
N PRO A 100 15.48 38.68 -20.93
CA PRO A 100 15.25 37.24 -20.80
C PRO A 100 14.25 36.83 -19.71
N PHE A 101 14.17 37.62 -18.63
CA PHE A 101 13.27 37.39 -17.49
C PHE A 101 12.09 38.37 -17.43
N TYR A 102 11.77 39.06 -18.53
CA TYR A 102 10.70 40.08 -18.55
C TYR A 102 9.37 39.52 -18.02
N ARG A 103 9.03 38.29 -18.43
CA ARG A 103 7.76 37.65 -18.07
C ARG A 103 7.68 37.36 -16.58
N GLU A 104 8.72 36.75 -16.01
CA GLU A 104 8.81 36.43 -14.59
C GLU A 104 8.77 37.70 -13.75
N ILE A 105 9.50 38.74 -14.14
CA ILE A 105 9.50 40.03 -13.44
C ILE A 105 8.10 40.65 -13.46
N ALA A 106 7.38 40.58 -14.58
CA ALA A 106 6.03 41.10 -14.67
C ALA A 106 5.03 40.33 -13.80
N ILE A 107 5.15 39.00 -13.74
CA ILE A 107 4.33 38.18 -12.84
C ILE A 107 4.64 38.53 -11.37
N ALA A 108 5.91 38.68 -11.02
CA ALA A 108 6.31 39.06 -9.67
C ALA A 108 5.82 40.44 -9.25
N ALA A 109 5.88 41.43 -10.15
CA ALA A 109 5.33 42.76 -9.91
C ALA A 109 3.82 42.70 -9.67
N LYS A 110 3.09 41.98 -10.54
CA LYS A 110 1.63 41.80 -10.43
C LYS A 110 1.21 41.14 -9.12
N ASN A 111 1.97 40.15 -8.64
CA ASN A 111 1.68 39.42 -7.41
C ASN A 111 2.37 40.04 -6.17
N GLY A 112 2.97 41.23 -6.28
CA GLY A 112 3.59 41.94 -5.15
C GLY A 112 4.85 41.29 -4.57
N LEU A 113 5.45 40.33 -5.28
CA LEU A 113 6.70 39.66 -4.88
C LEU A 113 7.91 40.57 -5.02
N ALA A 114 7.89 41.44 -6.01
CA ALA A 114 8.93 42.42 -6.29
C ALA A 114 8.33 43.82 -6.29
N SER A 115 8.91 44.71 -5.49
CA SER A 115 8.70 46.15 -5.61
C SER A 115 9.90 46.77 -6.33
N GLY A 116 9.61 47.62 -7.32
CA GLY A 116 10.62 48.51 -7.90
C GLY A 116 11.19 49.46 -6.86
N LEU A 117 12.28 50.10 -7.22
CA LEU A 117 12.89 51.16 -6.45
C LEU A 117 12.06 52.45 -6.58
N PRO A 118 12.23 53.42 -5.66
CA PRO A 118 11.49 54.68 -5.69
C PRO A 118 11.64 55.49 -6.99
N ASP A 119 12.68 55.22 -7.78
CA ASP A 119 12.94 55.83 -9.08
C ASP A 119 12.18 55.16 -10.25
N GLY A 120 11.37 54.14 -9.99
CA GLY A 120 10.60 53.41 -11.00
C GLY A 120 11.37 52.27 -11.69
N THR A 121 12.61 51.99 -11.28
CA THR A 121 13.45 50.92 -11.83
C THR A 121 13.31 49.61 -11.04
N PHE A 122 13.67 48.48 -11.64
CA PHE A 122 13.74 47.17 -10.97
C PHE A 122 15.18 46.69 -10.74
N GLN A 123 16.13 47.16 -11.55
CA GLN A 123 17.53 46.76 -11.59
C GLN A 123 17.73 45.24 -11.76
N PRO A 124 17.31 44.66 -12.90
CA PRO A 124 17.23 43.20 -13.08
C PRO A 124 18.57 42.47 -12.96
N ASP A 125 19.67 43.10 -13.37
CA ASP A 125 21.00 42.48 -13.44
C ASP A 125 21.89 42.75 -12.23
N THR A 126 21.41 43.55 -11.26
CA THR A 126 22.14 43.83 -10.03
C THR A 126 22.13 42.59 -9.12
N ALA A 127 23.27 42.30 -8.49
CA ALA A 127 23.40 41.22 -7.52
C ALA A 127 22.53 41.49 -6.28
N MET A 128 21.83 40.47 -5.79
CA MET A 128 21.02 40.60 -4.58
C MET A 128 21.89 40.56 -3.33
N SER A 129 21.63 41.48 -2.42
CA SER A 129 22.18 41.46 -1.06
C SER A 129 21.45 40.45 -0.16
N ARG A 130 22.08 40.14 0.98
CA ARG A 130 21.48 39.30 2.04
C ARG A 130 20.22 39.94 2.62
N ALA A 131 20.24 41.26 2.82
CA ALA A 131 19.09 42.04 3.26
C ALA A 131 17.91 41.98 2.28
N GLU A 132 18.16 42.16 0.98
CA GLU A 132 17.12 42.02 -0.03
C GLU A 132 16.57 40.60 -0.07
N THR A 133 17.44 39.59 0.02
CA THR A 133 17.00 38.19 0.06
C THR A 133 16.06 37.93 1.25
N ALA A 134 16.39 38.46 2.43
CA ALA A 134 15.51 38.34 3.60
C ALA A 134 14.16 39.03 3.41
N ALA A 135 14.16 40.24 2.83
CA ALA A 135 12.95 40.99 2.54
C ALA A 135 12.06 40.32 1.48
N PHE A 136 12.67 39.71 0.45
CA PHE A 136 11.96 38.97 -0.60
C PHE A 136 11.29 37.73 -0.04
N LEU A 137 12.03 36.88 0.66
CA LEU A 137 11.51 35.61 1.18
C LEU A 137 10.43 35.82 2.26
N THR A 138 10.64 36.78 3.17
CA THR A 138 9.63 37.13 4.20
C THR A 138 8.32 37.57 3.58
N ARG A 139 8.37 38.35 2.50
CA ARG A 139 7.17 38.84 1.81
C ARG A 139 6.50 37.75 0.98
N ALA A 140 7.29 37.02 0.20
CA ALA A 140 6.79 35.98 -0.70
C ALA A 140 6.03 34.87 0.05
N TYR A 141 6.50 34.51 1.24
CA TYR A 141 5.89 33.47 2.07
C TYR A 141 5.08 34.04 3.25
N SER A 142 4.93 35.36 3.35
CA SER A 142 4.21 36.04 4.44
C SER A 142 4.66 35.58 5.84
N LEU A 143 5.98 35.45 6.04
CA LEU A 143 6.56 34.88 7.26
C LEU A 143 6.31 35.78 8.48
N ALA A 144 5.94 35.17 9.60
CA ALA A 144 5.77 35.82 10.89
C ALA A 144 7.03 35.67 11.76
N VAL A 145 7.20 36.56 12.75
CA VAL A 145 8.32 36.49 13.72
C VAL A 145 8.25 35.17 14.49
N GLY A 146 9.38 34.45 14.56
CA GLY A 146 9.52 33.18 15.26
C GLY A 146 9.82 33.33 16.76
N LYS A 147 10.16 32.21 17.40
CA LYS A 147 10.37 32.13 18.86
C LYS A 147 11.83 32.21 19.30
N GLN A 148 12.79 32.08 18.37
CA GLN A 148 14.21 32.09 18.72
C GLN A 148 14.73 33.52 18.91
N SER A 149 15.60 33.72 19.90
CA SER A 149 16.31 34.99 20.11
C SER A 149 17.63 34.96 19.35
N ALA A 150 17.64 35.47 18.11
CA ALA A 150 18.86 35.69 17.35
C ALA A 150 19.26 37.18 17.42
N SER A 151 20.40 37.48 18.04
CA SER A 151 20.95 38.85 18.09
C SER A 151 22.11 38.99 17.11
N LEU A 152 21.91 39.77 16.04
CA LEU A 152 22.90 40.03 14.99
C LEU A 152 23.39 41.49 15.11
N LYS A 153 24.70 41.68 15.33
CA LYS A 153 25.30 42.95 15.79
C LYS A 153 25.13 44.13 14.82
N ASP A 154 24.96 43.86 13.54
CA ASP A 154 25.01 44.81 12.42
C ASP A 154 23.66 44.96 11.71
N THR A 155 22.54 44.62 12.37
CA THR A 155 21.22 44.58 11.73
C THR A 155 20.18 45.53 12.32
N ALA A 156 20.38 46.03 13.55
CA ALA A 156 19.35 46.76 14.29
C ALA A 156 18.89 48.04 13.58
N ASP A 157 19.83 48.83 13.05
CA ASP A 157 19.55 50.10 12.36
C ASP A 157 19.44 49.95 10.83
N HIS A 158 19.47 48.71 10.32
CA HIS A 158 19.42 48.44 8.88
C HIS A 158 17.97 48.48 8.35
N TRP A 159 17.73 48.94 7.11
CA TRP A 159 16.38 49.02 6.53
C TRP A 159 15.65 47.66 6.50
N ALA A 160 16.41 46.58 6.42
CA ALA A 160 15.93 45.19 6.46
C ALA A 160 15.93 44.57 7.87
N ALA A 161 16.04 45.34 8.95
CA ALA A 161 16.06 44.82 10.32
C ALA A 161 14.89 43.87 10.62
N ALA A 162 13.67 44.27 10.24
CA ALA A 162 12.47 43.49 10.47
C ALA A 162 12.45 42.13 9.73
N PRO A 163 12.63 42.05 8.40
CA PRO A 163 12.69 40.77 7.70
C PRO A 163 13.88 39.90 8.13
N ILE A 164 15.05 40.48 8.44
CA ILE A 164 16.19 39.73 8.99
C ILE A 164 15.81 39.11 10.34
N ARG A 165 15.16 39.86 11.23
CA ARG A 165 14.65 39.34 12.51
C ARG A 165 13.64 38.22 12.31
N ILE A 166 12.71 38.37 11.37
CA ILE A 166 11.70 37.33 11.07
C ILE A 166 12.39 36.02 10.66
N MET A 167 13.27 36.06 9.67
CA MET A 167 13.93 34.85 9.21
C MET A 167 14.87 34.23 10.27
N SER A 168 15.63 35.06 11.00
CA SER A 168 16.58 34.57 12.00
C SER A 168 15.88 33.97 13.23
N SER A 169 14.78 34.56 13.69
CA SER A 169 13.97 34.04 14.81
C SER A 169 13.25 32.72 14.49
N ASN A 170 13.12 32.38 13.20
CA ASN A 170 12.65 31.07 12.73
C ASN A 170 13.79 30.10 12.38
N GLY A 171 15.06 30.47 12.60
CA GLY A 171 16.23 29.64 12.27
C GLY A 171 16.51 29.50 10.76
N LEU A 172 15.88 30.30 9.92
CA LEU A 172 15.99 30.21 8.45
C LEU A 172 17.31 30.81 7.93
N ILE A 173 17.83 31.81 8.64
CA ILE A 173 19.12 32.46 8.36
C ILE A 173 19.96 32.55 9.63
N GLY A 174 21.29 32.58 9.45
CA GLY A 174 22.25 32.73 10.54
C GLY A 174 23.29 33.82 10.23
N GLY A 175 24.01 34.25 11.28
CA GLY A 175 25.16 35.13 11.18
C GLY A 175 26.48 34.40 11.04
N TYR A 176 27.55 35.14 10.80
CA TYR A 176 28.92 34.67 10.85
C TYR A 176 29.37 34.44 12.29
N THR A 177 30.51 33.75 12.46
CA THR A 177 31.08 33.44 13.78
C THR A 177 31.46 34.67 14.60
N ASP A 178 31.63 35.83 13.96
CA ASP A 178 31.85 37.14 14.60
C ASP A 178 30.56 37.78 15.17
N GLY A 179 29.39 37.18 14.92
CA GLY A 179 28.07 37.65 15.34
C GLY A 179 27.43 38.68 14.40
N THR A 180 27.98 38.87 13.20
CA THR A 180 27.41 39.75 12.15
C THR A 180 26.55 38.97 11.15
N TYR A 181 25.62 39.64 10.49
CA TYR A 181 24.83 39.10 9.38
C TYR A 181 25.35 39.55 8.02
N ARG A 182 25.99 40.72 7.97
CA ARG A 182 26.52 41.41 6.79
C ARG A 182 25.41 41.68 5.75
N PRO A 183 24.39 42.49 6.11
CA PRO A 183 23.18 42.66 5.31
C PRO A 183 23.42 43.11 3.86
N ASP A 184 24.44 43.93 3.62
CA ASP A 184 24.75 44.46 2.29
C ASP A 184 25.64 43.54 1.43
N GLN A 185 26.10 42.40 1.95
CA GLN A 185 26.90 41.48 1.15
C GLN A 185 26.04 40.80 0.08
N PRO A 186 26.55 40.67 -1.16
CA PRO A 186 25.85 39.98 -2.22
C PRO A 186 25.76 38.47 -1.93
N VAL A 187 24.68 37.85 -2.38
CA VAL A 187 24.34 36.44 -2.14
C VAL A 187 24.72 35.60 -3.36
N THR A 188 25.39 34.47 -3.13
CA THR A 188 25.68 33.51 -4.19
C THR A 188 24.45 32.68 -4.56
N ARG A 189 24.44 32.04 -5.73
CA ARG A 189 23.38 31.12 -6.13
C ARG A 189 23.23 29.97 -5.13
N ALA A 190 24.33 29.46 -4.57
CA ALA A 190 24.28 28.42 -3.54
C ALA A 190 23.58 28.91 -2.26
N GLU A 191 23.96 30.08 -1.75
CA GLU A 191 23.34 30.67 -0.56
C GLU A 191 21.84 30.95 -0.77
N PHE A 192 21.47 31.50 -1.92
CA PHE A 192 20.06 31.77 -2.24
C PHE A 192 19.23 30.48 -2.27
N SER A 193 19.73 29.42 -2.93
CA SER A 193 19.07 28.11 -2.93
C SER A 193 18.88 27.54 -1.54
N VAL A 194 19.86 27.71 -0.65
CA VAL A 194 19.79 27.25 0.75
C VAL A 194 18.72 28.03 1.53
N PHE A 195 18.67 29.35 1.38
CA PHE A 195 17.64 30.16 2.05
C PHE A 195 16.23 29.80 1.57
N LEU A 196 16.04 29.65 0.26
CA LEU A 196 14.75 29.28 -0.31
C LEU A 196 14.31 27.88 0.11
N ALA A 197 15.21 26.89 0.04
CA ALA A 197 14.93 25.51 0.47
C ALA A 197 14.51 25.44 1.94
N ARG A 198 15.18 26.21 2.83
CA ARG A 198 14.83 26.29 4.25
C ARG A 198 13.42 26.86 4.46
N VAL A 199 13.07 27.93 3.74
CA VAL A 199 11.73 28.54 3.85
C VAL A 199 10.65 27.56 3.41
N ILE A 200 10.84 26.86 2.28
CA ILE A 200 9.88 25.88 1.79
C ILE A 200 9.71 24.73 2.80
N ARG A 201 10.82 24.17 3.29
CA ARG A 201 10.79 23.09 4.30
C ARG A 201 10.09 23.54 5.59
N PHE A 202 10.34 24.78 6.03
CA PHE A 202 9.69 25.37 7.21
C PHE A 202 8.18 25.51 7.02
N GLU A 203 7.72 26.02 5.88
CA GLU A 203 6.29 26.16 5.60
C GLU A 203 5.58 24.80 5.47
N ARG A 204 6.27 23.80 4.90
CA ARG A 204 5.78 22.42 4.85
C ARG A 204 5.63 21.82 6.24
N GLU A 205 6.63 21.97 7.10
CA GLU A 205 6.57 21.50 8.49
C GLU A 205 5.44 22.20 9.26
N ALA A 206 5.29 23.52 9.09
CA ALA A 206 4.20 24.28 9.70
C ALA A 206 2.83 23.80 9.22
N ALA A 207 2.67 23.50 7.93
CA ALA A 207 1.43 22.94 7.37
C ALA A 207 1.12 21.55 7.94
N ILE A 208 2.12 20.67 8.06
CA ILE A 208 1.98 19.35 8.70
C ILE A 208 1.54 19.49 10.17
N GLN A 209 2.21 20.35 10.93
CA GLN A 209 1.88 20.58 12.35
C GLN A 209 0.47 21.15 12.54
N ALA A 210 0.03 22.03 11.64
CA ALA A 210 -1.32 22.59 11.63
C ALA A 210 -2.38 21.65 11.03
N GLN A 211 -1.97 20.51 10.46
CA GLN A 211 -2.81 19.63 9.64
C GLN A 211 -3.54 20.36 8.49
N ASP A 212 -2.88 21.38 7.93
CA ASP A 212 -3.36 22.13 6.77
C ASP A 212 -2.86 21.46 5.48
N TRP A 213 -3.59 20.43 5.04
CA TRP A 213 -3.18 19.61 3.90
C TRP A 213 -3.24 20.36 2.57
N ASP A 214 -4.18 21.30 2.41
CA ASP A 214 -4.24 22.12 1.20
C ASP A 214 -3.01 23.02 1.09
N LYS A 215 -2.56 23.60 2.22
CA LYS A 215 -1.30 24.34 2.27
C LYS A 215 -0.09 23.44 2.02
N LEU A 216 -0.02 22.25 2.62
CA LEU A 216 1.08 21.31 2.34
C LEU A 216 1.14 20.94 0.85
N ILE A 217 0.00 20.58 0.25
CA ILE A 217 -0.12 20.23 -1.18
C ILE A 217 0.31 21.41 -2.06
N SER A 218 0.02 22.66 -1.67
CA SER A 218 0.48 23.84 -2.41
C SER A 218 2.01 23.97 -2.47
N TYR A 219 2.72 23.38 -1.52
CA TYR A 219 4.18 23.26 -1.51
C TYR A 219 4.67 21.91 -2.05
N MET A 220 3.79 21.04 -2.54
CA MET A 220 4.18 19.80 -3.20
C MET A 220 4.30 19.99 -4.70
N THR A 221 5.37 19.49 -5.28
CA THR A 221 5.46 19.39 -6.75
C THR A 221 4.48 18.34 -7.28
N VAL A 222 4.15 18.41 -8.57
CA VAL A 222 3.37 17.33 -9.23
C VAL A 222 4.06 15.97 -9.06
N SER A 223 5.39 15.93 -9.11
CA SER A 223 6.18 14.71 -8.84
C SER A 223 5.92 14.15 -7.44
N GLU A 224 5.99 15.01 -6.42
CA GLU A 224 5.75 14.61 -5.03
C GLU A 224 4.31 14.12 -4.82
N GLN A 225 3.34 14.81 -5.43
CA GLN A 225 1.93 14.44 -5.37
C GLN A 225 1.64 13.09 -6.04
N VAL A 226 2.16 12.87 -7.25
CA VAL A 226 2.06 11.57 -7.95
C VAL A 226 2.76 10.47 -7.16
N GLY A 227 3.93 10.76 -6.57
CA GLY A 227 4.66 9.83 -5.72
C GLY A 227 3.82 9.28 -4.58
N GLN A 228 3.03 10.14 -3.92
CA GLN A 228 2.12 9.75 -2.84
C GLN A 228 1.05 8.73 -3.28
N MET A 229 0.76 8.66 -4.57
CA MET A 229 -0.24 7.78 -5.18
C MET A 229 0.34 6.44 -5.63
N LEU A 230 1.62 6.16 -5.35
CA LEU A 230 2.28 4.91 -5.72
C LEU A 230 2.70 4.09 -4.49
N MET A 231 2.44 2.78 -4.58
CA MET A 231 2.85 1.81 -3.56
C MET A 231 3.46 0.56 -4.22
N PRO A 232 4.75 0.57 -4.56
CA PRO A 232 5.41 -0.60 -5.12
C PRO A 232 5.68 -1.69 -4.06
N ASP A 233 5.88 -2.92 -4.52
CA ASP A 233 6.44 -3.97 -3.66
C ASP A 233 7.96 -3.88 -3.59
N ILE A 234 8.51 -4.42 -2.50
CA ILE A 234 9.96 -4.51 -2.29
C ILE A 234 10.45 -5.95 -2.21
N ARG A 235 9.74 -6.93 -2.76
CA ARG A 235 10.09 -8.37 -2.62
C ARG A 235 11.53 -8.64 -3.00
N GLN A 236 11.97 -8.04 -4.11
CA GLN A 236 13.30 -8.20 -4.64
C GLN A 236 13.83 -6.91 -5.24
N TRP A 237 15.14 -6.70 -5.14
CA TRP A 237 15.87 -5.69 -5.86
C TRP A 237 16.96 -6.35 -6.70
N LYS A 238 16.94 -6.13 -8.02
CA LYS A 238 17.87 -6.76 -8.98
C LYS A 238 17.97 -8.29 -8.81
N GLY A 239 16.82 -8.94 -8.60
CA GLY A 239 16.71 -10.40 -8.41
C GLY A 239 17.14 -10.92 -7.04
N GLN A 240 17.60 -10.06 -6.13
CA GLN A 240 17.94 -10.43 -4.76
C GLN A 240 16.81 -10.07 -3.81
N VAL A 241 16.53 -10.94 -2.85
CA VAL A 241 15.50 -10.69 -1.82
C VAL A 241 15.89 -9.47 -0.98
N THR A 242 14.93 -8.59 -0.73
CA THR A 242 15.16 -7.36 0.05
C THR A 242 14.74 -7.55 1.50
N THR A 243 15.71 -7.63 2.41
CA THR A 243 15.50 -7.69 3.87
C THR A 243 16.10 -6.51 4.62
N THR A 244 16.78 -5.61 3.91
CA THR A 244 17.39 -4.39 4.45
C THR A 244 17.21 -3.25 3.46
N VAL A 245 17.27 -2.01 3.95
CA VAL A 245 17.26 -0.83 3.08
C VAL A 245 18.59 -0.76 2.32
N ASN A 246 18.52 -0.90 1.00
CA ASN A 246 19.67 -0.76 0.10
C ASN A 246 19.62 0.55 -0.68
N GLU A 247 20.75 0.96 -1.26
CA GLU A 247 20.87 2.23 -2.02
C GLU A 247 19.95 2.33 -3.24
N GLY A 248 19.51 1.21 -3.80
CA GLY A 248 18.52 1.19 -4.87
C GLY A 248 17.12 1.54 -4.37
N LEU A 249 16.73 0.94 -3.24
CA LEU A 249 15.46 1.22 -2.59
C LEU A 249 15.39 2.66 -2.07
N LYS A 250 16.46 3.18 -1.46
CA LYS A 250 16.54 4.59 -1.08
C LYS A 250 16.29 5.49 -2.28
N ARG A 251 17.01 5.27 -3.38
CA ARG A 251 16.80 6.02 -4.62
C ARG A 251 15.37 5.92 -5.13
N SER A 252 14.75 4.74 -5.12
CA SER A 252 13.34 4.62 -5.51
C SER A 252 12.42 5.48 -4.64
N ILE A 253 12.59 5.45 -3.31
CA ILE A 253 11.82 6.25 -2.36
C ILE A 253 12.02 7.75 -2.64
N HIS A 254 13.28 8.19 -2.77
CA HIS A 254 13.64 9.60 -2.92
C HIS A 254 13.36 10.16 -4.32
N ASP A 255 13.58 9.39 -5.39
CA ASP A 255 13.44 9.88 -6.76
C ASP A 255 11.97 9.97 -7.17
N GLN A 256 11.14 9.02 -6.73
CA GLN A 256 9.71 8.93 -7.05
C GLN A 256 8.81 9.50 -5.94
N ASP A 257 9.36 9.96 -4.82
CA ASP A 257 8.63 10.54 -3.68
C ASP A 257 7.50 9.60 -3.18
N LEU A 258 7.80 8.30 -3.07
CA LEU A 258 6.81 7.23 -2.89
C LEU A 258 5.89 7.44 -1.68
N GLY A 259 4.61 7.12 -1.86
CA GLY A 259 3.57 7.23 -0.83
C GLY A 259 3.54 6.06 0.14
N GLY A 260 3.98 4.88 -0.31
CA GLY A 260 4.08 3.70 0.52
C GLY A 260 4.80 2.54 -0.14
N LEU A 261 4.90 1.43 0.58
CA LEU A 261 5.48 0.17 0.14
C LEU A 261 4.64 -1.00 0.68
N ILE A 262 4.52 -2.07 -0.12
CA ILE A 262 3.95 -3.35 0.34
C ILE A 262 5.07 -4.36 0.62
N LEU A 263 4.97 -5.02 1.78
CA LEU A 263 5.85 -6.10 2.21
C LEU A 263 5.21 -7.47 1.97
N PHE A 264 6.07 -8.46 1.70
CA PHE A 264 5.72 -9.87 1.53
C PHE A 264 6.57 -10.76 2.44
N ASP A 265 6.27 -12.06 2.45
CA ASP A 265 7.04 -13.09 3.16
C ASP A 265 8.54 -13.04 2.83
N LYS A 266 8.90 -12.78 1.57
CA LYS A 266 10.30 -12.61 1.14
C LYS A 266 11.02 -11.50 1.90
N ASN A 267 10.33 -10.48 2.37
CA ASN A 267 10.94 -9.36 3.09
C ASN A 267 11.21 -9.65 4.57
N ILE A 268 10.73 -10.81 5.06
CA ILE A 268 10.66 -11.12 6.48
C ILE A 268 11.49 -12.37 6.78
N VAL A 269 12.53 -12.18 7.57
CA VAL A 269 13.34 -13.26 8.15
C VAL A 269 12.81 -13.58 9.54
N ASP A 270 12.67 -12.54 10.37
CA ASP A 270 12.14 -12.61 11.73
C ASP A 270 11.57 -11.24 12.16
N VAL A 271 10.94 -11.21 13.35
CA VAL A 271 10.29 -10.00 13.86
C VAL A 271 11.24 -8.85 14.18
N ARG A 272 12.50 -9.11 14.56
CA ARG A 272 13.49 -8.05 14.82
C ARG A 272 13.97 -7.43 13.52
N GLN A 273 14.23 -8.26 12.51
CA GLN A 273 14.65 -7.80 11.19
C GLN A 273 13.57 -6.95 10.52
N VAL A 274 12.31 -7.39 10.48
CA VAL A 274 11.24 -6.59 9.84
C VAL A 274 10.99 -5.28 10.57
N THR A 275 11.04 -5.27 11.92
CA THR A 275 10.92 -4.03 12.71
C THR A 275 12.05 -3.04 12.41
N THR A 276 13.27 -3.57 12.20
CA THR A 276 14.42 -2.74 11.80
C THR A 276 14.24 -2.20 10.38
N LEU A 277 13.77 -3.05 9.45
CA LEU A 277 13.50 -2.66 8.06
C LEU A 277 12.44 -1.56 8.01
N THR A 278 11.28 -1.73 8.64
CA THR A 278 10.19 -0.74 8.63
C THR A 278 10.60 0.58 9.30
N HIS A 279 11.38 0.52 10.40
CA HIS A 279 11.95 1.73 11.01
C HIS A 279 12.89 2.45 10.04
N GLN A 280 13.82 1.75 9.39
CA GLN A 280 14.73 2.35 8.42
C GLN A 280 13.97 2.92 7.21
N LEU A 281 12.94 2.23 6.70
CA LEU A 281 12.10 2.77 5.62
C LEU A 281 11.43 4.09 6.02
N GLN A 282 10.92 4.21 7.24
CA GLN A 282 10.35 5.46 7.74
C GLN A 282 11.37 6.57 7.97
N MET A 283 12.66 6.23 8.16
CA MET A 283 13.76 7.20 8.22
C MET A 283 14.16 7.70 6.83
N GLU A 284 13.97 6.89 5.79
CA GLU A 284 14.13 7.30 4.39
C GLU A 284 12.90 8.07 3.89
N ALA A 285 11.73 7.89 4.51
CA ALA A 285 10.57 8.73 4.25
C ALA A 285 10.89 10.16 4.69
N GLY A 286 10.77 11.14 3.78
CA GLY A 286 11.07 12.54 4.03
C GLY A 286 10.17 13.18 5.09
N ASP A 287 9.56 14.33 4.79
CA ASP A 287 8.61 14.96 5.70
C ASP A 287 7.23 14.27 5.74
N ILE A 288 6.88 13.55 4.66
CA ILE A 288 5.66 12.73 4.58
C ILE A 288 6.01 11.24 4.83
N PRO A 289 5.43 10.59 5.86
CA PRO A 289 5.73 9.20 6.21
C PRO A 289 5.20 8.22 5.16
N LEU A 290 5.78 7.02 5.08
CA LEU A 290 5.32 5.97 4.18
C LEU A 290 4.10 5.22 4.76
N PHE A 291 3.17 4.85 3.89
CA PHE A 291 2.33 3.69 4.16
C PHE A 291 3.18 2.41 4.03
N LEU A 292 3.09 1.50 4.99
CA LEU A 292 3.76 0.21 4.99
C LEU A 292 2.70 -0.87 5.18
N GLY A 293 2.35 -1.52 4.07
CA GLY A 293 1.25 -2.47 4.00
C GLY A 293 1.69 -3.92 3.92
N ILE A 294 0.81 -4.84 4.31
CA ILE A 294 1.00 -6.28 4.19
C ILE A 294 -0.33 -7.03 4.06
N ASP A 295 -0.31 -8.23 3.47
CA ASP A 295 -1.42 -9.18 3.52
C ASP A 295 -1.30 -10.11 4.75
N GLN A 296 -1.85 -9.68 5.89
CA GLN A 296 -1.94 -10.48 7.12
C GLN A 296 -3.42 -10.81 7.40
N GLU A 297 -4.02 -11.63 6.53
CA GLU A 297 -5.43 -12.03 6.61
C GLU A 297 -5.69 -13.07 7.72
N GLY A 298 -4.68 -13.88 8.04
CA GLY A 298 -4.81 -15.07 8.88
C GLY A 298 -5.04 -16.36 8.08
N GLY A 299 -5.02 -17.51 8.76
CA GLY A 299 -5.22 -18.82 8.15
C GLY A 299 -4.15 -19.17 7.12
N VAL A 300 -4.55 -19.16 5.84
CA VAL A 300 -3.70 -19.52 4.70
C VAL A 300 -2.88 -18.36 4.14
N VAL A 301 -3.28 -17.11 4.41
CA VAL A 301 -2.54 -15.90 4.00
C VAL A 301 -2.03 -15.20 5.25
N LYS A 302 -0.79 -15.52 5.62
CA LYS A 302 -0.08 -14.97 6.77
C LYS A 302 1.41 -14.87 6.45
N ARG A 303 2.06 -13.86 7.00
CA ARG A 303 3.44 -13.48 6.63
C ARG A 303 4.39 -13.38 7.83
N ILE A 304 3.88 -13.13 9.03
CA ILE A 304 4.71 -12.88 10.24
C ILE A 304 5.22 -14.20 10.85
N PRO A 305 6.54 -14.46 10.85
CA PRO A 305 7.11 -15.61 11.56
C PRO A 305 7.02 -15.41 13.08
N GLY A 306 6.64 -16.45 13.81
CA GLY A 306 6.51 -16.40 15.28
C GLY A 306 5.28 -15.63 15.80
N GLY A 307 4.59 -14.88 14.93
CA GLY A 307 3.33 -14.20 15.25
C GLY A 307 2.17 -15.17 15.45
N THR A 308 1.04 -14.62 15.88
CA THR A 308 -0.16 -15.41 16.19
C THR A 308 -0.79 -15.97 14.92
N ASN A 309 -0.99 -17.29 14.86
CA ASN A 309 -1.52 -17.96 13.69
C ASN A 309 -3.06 -18.07 13.75
N LEU A 310 -3.72 -16.95 13.49
CA LEU A 310 -5.18 -16.91 13.45
C LEU A 310 -5.77 -18.04 12.58
N PRO A 311 -6.83 -18.75 13.03
CA PRO A 311 -7.41 -19.89 12.32
C PRO A 311 -7.90 -19.63 10.88
N GLY A 312 -8.11 -18.37 10.50
CA GLY A 312 -8.55 -17.95 9.17
C GLY A 312 -10.00 -17.45 9.14
N GLN A 313 -10.37 -16.79 8.05
CA GLN A 313 -11.69 -16.13 7.95
C GLN A 313 -12.83 -17.14 7.93
N MET A 314 -12.72 -18.26 7.20
CA MET A 314 -13.76 -19.28 7.21
C MET A 314 -13.94 -19.94 8.58
N ALA A 315 -12.88 -20.06 9.38
CA ALA A 315 -12.97 -20.52 10.76
C ALA A 315 -13.74 -19.51 11.64
N LEU A 316 -13.46 -18.21 11.49
CA LEU A 316 -14.24 -17.15 12.15
C LEU A 316 -15.70 -17.16 11.71
N GLY A 317 -15.96 -17.40 10.43
CA GLY A 317 -17.30 -17.63 9.89
C GLY A 317 -18.00 -18.81 10.54
N ALA A 318 -17.29 -19.92 10.73
CA ALA A 318 -17.84 -21.11 11.37
C ALA A 318 -18.14 -20.89 12.86
N ALA A 319 -17.29 -20.13 13.55
CA ALA A 319 -17.53 -19.71 14.92
C ALA A 319 -18.72 -18.73 15.03
N GLY A 320 -18.90 -17.86 14.04
CA GLY A 320 -20.04 -16.92 13.95
C GLY A 320 -20.07 -15.87 15.06
N ASP A 321 -18.92 -15.58 15.69
CA ASP A 321 -18.81 -14.73 16.88
C ASP A 321 -18.14 -13.39 16.50
N THR A 322 -18.92 -12.32 16.51
CA THR A 322 -18.46 -10.96 16.18
C THR A 322 -17.49 -10.41 17.22
N VAL A 323 -17.64 -10.74 18.51
CA VAL A 323 -16.76 -10.26 19.57
C VAL A 323 -15.39 -10.89 19.44
N LEU A 324 -15.36 -12.21 19.18
CA LEU A 324 -14.13 -12.94 18.95
C LEU A 324 -13.44 -12.51 17.65
N THR A 325 -14.22 -12.15 16.63
CA THR A 325 -13.70 -11.61 15.36
C THR A 325 -13.10 -10.21 15.52
N GLU A 326 -13.72 -9.34 16.33
CA GLU A 326 -13.15 -8.05 16.70
C GLU A 326 -11.83 -8.23 17.45
N ALA A 327 -11.76 -9.19 18.39
CA ALA A 327 -10.54 -9.52 19.11
C ALA A 327 -9.43 -10.03 18.16
N ALA A 328 -9.78 -10.85 17.15
CA ALA A 328 -8.86 -11.31 16.12
C ALA A 328 -8.30 -10.15 15.26
N GLY A 329 -9.15 -9.19 14.89
CA GLY A 329 -8.72 -7.97 14.20
C GLY A 329 -7.78 -7.13 15.07
N ARG A 330 -8.11 -6.94 16.35
CA ARG A 330 -7.32 -6.15 17.29
C ARG A 330 -5.93 -6.73 17.53
N LEU A 331 -5.82 -8.02 17.86
CA LEU A 331 -4.51 -8.65 18.08
C LEU A 331 -3.65 -8.63 16.82
N THR A 332 -4.26 -8.78 15.63
CA THR A 332 -3.52 -8.74 14.36
C THR A 332 -2.91 -7.36 14.17
N GLY A 333 -3.68 -6.30 14.41
CA GLY A 333 -3.15 -4.96 14.25
C GLY A 333 -2.18 -4.55 15.37
N GLU A 334 -2.30 -5.09 16.59
CA GLU A 334 -1.30 -4.92 17.66
C GLU A 334 0.06 -5.52 17.24
N GLU A 335 0.07 -6.75 16.69
CA GLU A 335 1.31 -7.36 16.17
C GLU A 335 1.86 -6.56 14.97
N LEU A 336 1.03 -6.17 14.02
CA LEU A 336 1.47 -5.39 12.86
C LEU A 336 2.07 -4.03 13.25
N ARG A 337 1.42 -3.32 14.17
CA ARG A 337 1.89 -2.02 14.67
C ARG A 337 3.23 -2.15 15.38
N ALA A 338 3.42 -3.20 16.18
CA ALA A 338 4.71 -3.48 16.84
C ALA A 338 5.84 -3.68 15.83
N LEU A 339 5.53 -4.25 14.66
CA LEU A 339 6.48 -4.43 13.55
C LEU A 339 6.66 -3.18 12.68
N GLY A 340 5.99 -2.07 13.00
CA GLY A 340 6.03 -0.82 12.22
C GLY A 340 5.21 -0.83 10.93
N LEU A 341 4.35 -1.83 10.74
CA LEU A 341 3.37 -1.88 9.65
C LEU A 341 2.12 -1.09 10.04
N ASN A 342 1.52 -0.40 9.09
CA ASN A 342 0.39 0.51 9.35
C ASN A 342 -0.84 0.28 8.46
N ILE A 343 -0.74 -0.57 7.43
CA ILE A 343 -1.89 -1.05 6.66
C ILE A 343 -1.93 -2.58 6.73
N ASN A 344 -3.11 -3.13 6.96
CA ASN A 344 -3.40 -4.53 6.66
C ASN A 344 -4.38 -4.59 5.50
N PHE A 345 -4.02 -5.30 4.43
CA PHE A 345 -4.90 -5.61 3.30
C PHE A 345 -5.89 -6.72 3.69
N ALA A 346 -6.73 -6.43 4.68
CA ALA A 346 -7.74 -7.29 5.25
C ALA A 346 -8.82 -6.43 5.95
N PRO A 347 -10.03 -6.95 6.20
CA PRO A 347 -10.51 -8.29 5.84
C PRO A 347 -10.86 -8.48 4.36
N VAL A 348 -11.03 -9.73 3.95
CA VAL A 348 -11.63 -10.08 2.67
C VAL A 348 -13.15 -10.10 2.85
N LEU A 349 -13.85 -9.27 2.08
CA LEU A 349 -15.31 -9.13 2.10
C LEU A 349 -16.00 -9.87 0.96
N ASP A 350 -15.24 -10.62 0.17
CA ASP A 350 -15.80 -11.48 -0.87
C ASP A 350 -16.67 -12.57 -0.27
N ILE A 351 -17.84 -12.81 -0.86
CA ILE A 351 -18.76 -13.87 -0.46
C ILE A 351 -18.45 -15.11 -1.29
N ASN A 352 -18.03 -16.19 -0.63
CA ASN A 352 -17.66 -17.44 -1.31
C ASN A 352 -18.90 -18.23 -1.73
N SER A 353 -19.72 -17.66 -2.63
CA SER A 353 -20.97 -18.25 -3.12
C SER A 353 -20.77 -19.29 -4.22
N ASN A 354 -19.65 -19.24 -4.93
CA ASN A 354 -19.26 -20.24 -5.92
C ASN A 354 -18.28 -21.23 -5.28
N PRO A 355 -18.67 -22.50 -5.04
CA PRO A 355 -17.74 -23.48 -4.52
C PRO A 355 -16.50 -23.63 -5.39
N ASP A 356 -16.63 -23.53 -6.72
CA ASP A 356 -15.56 -23.71 -7.71
C ASP A 356 -14.65 -22.46 -7.83
N ASN A 357 -14.80 -21.46 -6.96
CA ASN A 357 -13.94 -20.29 -6.94
C ASN A 357 -12.46 -20.70 -6.71
N PRO A 358 -11.53 -20.31 -7.60
CA PRO A 358 -10.16 -20.80 -7.56
C PRO A 358 -9.25 -20.04 -6.57
N ILE A 359 -9.69 -18.92 -6.01
CA ILE A 359 -8.80 -17.95 -5.33
C ILE A 359 -9.27 -17.46 -3.96
N ILE A 360 -10.58 -17.35 -3.71
CA ILE A 360 -11.15 -16.87 -2.45
C ILE A 360 -11.24 -18.02 -1.44
N GLY A 361 -12.14 -18.98 -1.63
CA GLY A 361 -12.23 -20.17 -0.77
C GLY A 361 -12.23 -19.81 0.74
N MET A 362 -11.30 -20.42 1.49
CA MET A 362 -11.10 -20.19 2.92
C MET A 362 -10.71 -18.76 3.33
N ARG A 363 -10.37 -17.90 2.36
CA ARG A 363 -10.09 -16.48 2.62
C ARG A 363 -11.36 -15.67 2.87
N SER A 364 -12.54 -16.17 2.51
CA SER A 364 -13.83 -15.57 2.88
C SER A 364 -14.32 -16.10 4.22
N PHE A 365 -15.11 -15.29 4.93
CA PHE A 365 -15.86 -15.76 6.09
C PHE A 365 -16.92 -16.81 5.73
N GLY A 366 -17.49 -16.80 4.53
CA GLY A 366 -18.55 -17.74 4.16
C GLY A 366 -19.30 -17.39 2.89
N SER A 367 -20.41 -18.09 2.65
CA SER A 367 -21.29 -17.87 1.50
C SER A 367 -22.52 -17.00 1.81
N ASP A 368 -22.68 -16.55 3.05
CA ASP A 368 -23.80 -15.71 3.49
C ASP A 368 -23.38 -14.24 3.61
N ALA A 369 -24.11 -13.36 2.92
CA ALA A 369 -23.77 -11.94 2.82
C ALA A 369 -23.89 -11.22 4.17
N GLU A 370 -24.83 -11.62 5.03
CA GLU A 370 -25.03 -11.01 6.34
C GLU A 370 -23.90 -11.38 7.30
N LEU A 371 -23.54 -12.67 7.36
CA LEU A 371 -22.41 -13.16 8.14
C LEU A 371 -21.11 -12.46 7.73
N VAL A 372 -20.81 -12.40 6.43
CA VAL A 372 -19.61 -11.73 5.90
C VAL A 372 -19.61 -10.23 6.26
N SER A 373 -20.76 -9.56 6.19
CA SER A 373 -20.89 -8.15 6.56
C SER A 373 -20.58 -7.92 8.05
N GLN A 374 -21.16 -8.74 8.94
CA GLN A 374 -20.98 -8.62 10.38
C GLN A 374 -19.54 -8.89 10.82
N LEU A 375 -18.94 -9.97 10.32
CA LEU A 375 -17.57 -10.36 10.67
C LEU A 375 -16.52 -9.44 10.02
N GLY A 376 -16.80 -8.95 8.81
CA GLY A 376 -16.02 -7.92 8.15
C GLY A 376 -15.97 -6.63 8.97
N ALA A 377 -17.14 -6.11 9.39
CA ALA A 377 -17.24 -4.93 10.24
C ALA A 377 -16.49 -5.09 11.58
N ALA A 378 -16.62 -6.26 12.22
CA ALA A 378 -15.90 -6.57 13.46
C ALA A 378 -14.38 -6.54 13.27
N THR A 379 -13.87 -7.10 12.16
CA THR A 379 -12.43 -7.09 11.85
C THR A 379 -11.91 -5.67 11.60
N ILE A 380 -12.64 -4.86 10.84
CA ILE A 380 -12.33 -3.45 10.59
C ILE A 380 -12.19 -2.69 11.91
N LYS A 381 -13.16 -2.87 12.81
CA LYS A 381 -13.16 -2.24 14.14
C LYS A 381 -11.95 -2.67 14.98
N GLY A 382 -11.61 -3.94 14.99
CA GLY A 382 -10.43 -4.46 15.70
C GLY A 382 -9.12 -3.83 15.20
N LEU A 383 -8.90 -3.83 13.87
CA LEU A 383 -7.71 -3.22 13.27
C LEU A 383 -7.61 -1.71 13.59
N ARG A 384 -8.73 -0.99 13.48
CA ARG A 384 -8.80 0.43 13.84
C ARG A 384 -8.42 0.70 15.30
N GLN A 385 -8.92 -0.10 16.24
CA GLN A 385 -8.60 0.05 17.68
C GLN A 385 -7.10 -0.09 17.97
N SER A 386 -6.41 -0.96 17.24
CA SER A 386 -4.96 -1.13 17.37
C SER A 386 -4.13 -0.07 16.63
N GLY A 387 -4.78 0.81 15.85
CA GLY A 387 -4.10 1.83 15.04
C GLY A 387 -3.48 1.28 13.75
N VAL A 388 -4.10 0.27 13.14
CA VAL A 388 -3.75 -0.22 11.80
C VAL A 388 -4.91 0.03 10.85
N ILE A 389 -4.60 0.53 9.66
CA ILE A 389 -5.58 0.85 8.61
C ILE A 389 -6.09 -0.47 8.02
N ALA A 390 -7.40 -0.68 8.06
CA ALA A 390 -8.05 -1.78 7.37
C ALA A 390 -8.26 -1.41 5.89
N ALA A 391 -7.79 -2.28 4.98
CA ALA A 391 -8.03 -2.17 3.56
C ALA A 391 -8.85 -3.37 3.08
N VAL A 392 -10.17 -3.18 3.03
CA VAL A 392 -11.13 -4.25 2.68
C VAL A 392 -11.08 -4.59 1.20
N LYS A 393 -11.29 -5.86 0.84
CA LYS A 393 -11.10 -6.33 -0.54
C LYS A 393 -12.00 -7.51 -0.93
N HIS A 394 -12.30 -7.76 -2.20
CA HIS A 394 -11.82 -7.02 -3.38
C HIS A 394 -13.03 -6.41 -4.10
N PHE A 395 -13.22 -5.09 -4.00
CA PHE A 395 -14.40 -4.42 -4.55
C PHE A 395 -14.46 -4.53 -6.07
N PRO A 396 -15.61 -4.90 -6.70
CA PRO A 396 -16.96 -4.97 -6.14
C PRO A 396 -17.39 -6.38 -5.66
N GLY A 397 -16.48 -7.34 -5.56
CA GLY A 397 -16.72 -8.71 -5.11
C GLY A 397 -16.11 -9.76 -6.05
N HIS A 398 -15.25 -10.63 -5.52
CA HIS A 398 -14.53 -11.66 -6.27
C HIS A 398 -15.07 -13.09 -6.05
N GLY A 399 -15.87 -13.28 -5.00
CA GLY A 399 -16.21 -14.61 -4.48
C GLY A 399 -17.10 -15.50 -5.37
N ASP A 400 -17.72 -14.96 -6.42
CA ASP A 400 -18.52 -15.74 -7.38
C ASP A 400 -17.86 -15.90 -8.77
N THR A 401 -16.58 -15.55 -8.91
CA THR A 401 -15.87 -15.72 -10.19
C THR A 401 -15.30 -17.14 -10.38
N SER A 402 -15.19 -17.59 -11.63
CA SER A 402 -14.59 -18.89 -11.99
C SER A 402 -13.19 -18.77 -12.62
N VAL A 403 -12.66 -17.54 -12.72
CA VAL A 403 -11.34 -17.23 -13.28
C VAL A 403 -10.52 -16.52 -12.21
N ASP A 404 -9.28 -16.96 -12.01
CA ASP A 404 -8.32 -16.28 -11.13
C ASP A 404 -7.79 -15.02 -11.83
N SER A 405 -7.94 -13.85 -11.20
CA SER A 405 -7.48 -12.56 -11.75
C SER A 405 -5.95 -12.50 -11.95
N HIS A 406 -5.20 -13.40 -11.29
CA HIS A 406 -3.77 -13.56 -11.54
C HIS A 406 -3.47 -14.22 -12.90
N LEU A 407 -4.44 -14.92 -13.49
CA LEU A 407 -4.28 -15.73 -14.70
C LEU A 407 -5.06 -15.20 -15.91
N GLY A 408 -6.15 -14.46 -15.68
CA GLY A 408 -6.96 -13.85 -16.74
C GLY A 408 -8.05 -12.93 -16.16
N LEU A 409 -8.80 -12.25 -17.02
CA LEU A 409 -9.81 -11.26 -16.60
C LEU A 409 -11.14 -11.92 -16.17
N PRO A 410 -11.53 -11.90 -14.88
CA PRO A 410 -12.81 -12.43 -14.44
C PRO A 410 -13.95 -11.47 -14.77
N VAL A 411 -15.14 -12.02 -14.99
CA VAL A 411 -16.36 -11.25 -15.29
C VAL A 411 -17.48 -11.69 -14.36
N LEU A 412 -18.15 -10.72 -13.73
CA LEU A 412 -19.29 -10.98 -12.86
C LEU A 412 -20.59 -10.58 -13.57
N THR A 413 -21.32 -11.56 -14.10
CA THR A 413 -22.43 -11.37 -15.06
C THR A 413 -23.82 -11.33 -14.43
N HIS A 414 -23.92 -11.20 -13.11
CA HIS A 414 -25.22 -11.15 -12.41
C HIS A 414 -25.95 -9.83 -12.69
N ASP A 415 -27.27 -9.84 -12.48
CA ASP A 415 -28.06 -8.61 -12.51
C ASP A 415 -27.76 -7.71 -11.30
N ARG A 416 -28.16 -6.44 -11.41
CA ARG A 416 -27.84 -5.44 -10.39
C ARG A 416 -28.49 -5.73 -9.04
N GLU A 417 -29.71 -6.29 -9.02
CA GLU A 417 -30.44 -6.59 -7.79
C GLU A 417 -29.71 -7.66 -6.96
N ARG A 418 -29.24 -8.72 -7.63
CA ARG A 418 -28.40 -9.75 -7.02
C ARG A 418 -27.10 -9.18 -6.49
N LEU A 419 -26.41 -8.38 -7.30
CA LEU A 419 -25.14 -7.76 -6.94
C LEU A 419 -25.25 -6.84 -5.72
N ASP A 420 -26.35 -6.08 -5.62
CA ASP A 420 -26.64 -5.24 -4.46
C ASP A 420 -26.94 -6.06 -3.19
N ALA A 421 -27.64 -7.19 -3.34
CA ALA A 421 -28.05 -8.05 -2.22
C ALA A 421 -26.94 -8.96 -1.69
N VAL A 422 -25.94 -9.29 -2.53
CA VAL A 422 -24.86 -10.22 -2.21
C VAL A 422 -23.52 -9.48 -2.24
N GLU A 423 -22.90 -9.28 -3.40
CA GLU A 423 -21.51 -8.85 -3.49
C GLU A 423 -21.23 -7.46 -2.91
N LEU A 424 -22.13 -6.49 -3.13
CA LEU A 424 -21.97 -5.12 -2.64
C LEU A 424 -22.40 -4.93 -1.18
N LYS A 425 -23.14 -5.88 -0.60
CA LYS A 425 -23.69 -5.76 0.76
C LYS A 425 -22.59 -5.63 1.83
N PRO A 426 -21.55 -6.49 1.85
CA PRO A 426 -20.42 -6.32 2.79
C PRO A 426 -19.69 -4.98 2.64
N PHE A 427 -19.54 -4.46 1.41
CA PHE A 427 -18.88 -3.17 1.19
C PHE A 427 -19.72 -2.00 1.69
N ARG A 428 -21.06 -2.06 1.54
CA ARG A 428 -21.96 -1.07 2.14
C ARG A 428 -21.84 -1.08 3.66
N ALA A 429 -21.86 -2.26 4.28
CA ALA A 429 -21.67 -2.41 5.72
C ALA A 429 -20.30 -1.88 6.18
N ALA A 430 -19.24 -2.11 5.40
CA ALA A 430 -17.90 -1.56 5.69
C ALA A 430 -17.87 -0.03 5.64
N ILE A 431 -18.52 0.59 4.66
CA ILE A 431 -18.65 2.06 4.54
C ILE A 431 -19.44 2.63 5.72
N GLU A 432 -20.55 1.99 6.11
CA GLU A 432 -21.35 2.35 7.28
C GLU A 432 -20.56 2.24 8.60
N ASN A 433 -19.54 1.37 8.63
CA ASN A 433 -18.59 1.21 9.75
C ASN A 433 -17.29 2.02 9.55
N GLU A 434 -17.34 3.05 8.69
CA GLU A 434 -16.28 4.04 8.47
C GLU A 434 -14.95 3.44 7.99
N VAL A 435 -14.98 2.39 7.17
CA VAL A 435 -13.77 1.77 6.61
C VAL A 435 -12.86 2.82 5.95
N GLU A 436 -11.57 2.71 6.22
CA GLU A 436 -10.56 3.69 5.81
C GLU A 436 -10.10 3.52 4.36
N MET A 437 -9.96 2.27 3.92
CA MET A 437 -9.41 1.91 2.62
C MET A 437 -10.23 0.78 1.98
N ILE A 438 -10.51 0.90 0.68
CA ILE A 438 -11.16 -0.14 -0.13
C ILE A 438 -10.22 -0.48 -1.28
N MET A 439 -9.83 -1.74 -1.38
CA MET A 439 -9.08 -2.28 -2.50
C MET A 439 -10.01 -2.73 -3.61
N THR A 440 -9.80 -2.23 -4.82
CA THR A 440 -10.56 -2.62 -6.02
C THR A 440 -10.01 -3.90 -6.61
N ALA A 441 -10.83 -4.65 -7.34
CA ALA A 441 -10.44 -5.87 -8.05
C ALA A 441 -10.34 -5.65 -9.55
N HIS A 442 -9.46 -6.40 -10.22
CA HIS A 442 -9.39 -6.46 -11.68
C HIS A 442 -10.47 -7.40 -12.26
N ILE A 443 -11.73 -7.07 -12.01
CA ILE A 443 -12.91 -7.86 -12.41
C ILE A 443 -13.85 -6.99 -13.21
N ALA A 444 -14.35 -7.47 -14.34
CA ALA A 444 -15.38 -6.76 -15.09
C ALA A 444 -16.75 -6.86 -14.41
N PHE A 445 -17.48 -5.73 -14.39
CA PHE A 445 -18.77 -5.59 -13.71
C PHE A 445 -19.85 -5.03 -14.66
N PRO A 446 -20.30 -5.81 -15.67
CA PRO A 446 -21.12 -5.32 -16.79
C PRO A 446 -22.47 -4.72 -16.40
N ALA A 447 -23.01 -5.09 -15.22
CA ALA A 447 -24.24 -4.52 -14.69
C ALA A 447 -24.13 -3.01 -14.40
N VAL A 448 -22.91 -2.46 -14.30
CA VAL A 448 -22.64 -1.03 -14.13
C VAL A 448 -21.83 -0.46 -15.29
N ASP A 449 -20.83 -1.21 -15.77
CA ASP A 449 -20.03 -0.79 -16.91
C ASP A 449 -19.76 -1.94 -17.86
N ASN A 450 -20.43 -1.91 -19.01
CA ASN A 450 -20.28 -2.87 -20.09
C ASN A 450 -19.34 -2.39 -21.20
N GLU A 451 -18.55 -1.33 -20.96
CA GLU A 451 -17.54 -0.86 -21.90
C GLU A 451 -16.59 -2.00 -22.30
N GLN A 452 -16.29 -2.05 -23.59
CA GLN A 452 -15.31 -2.95 -24.19
C GLN A 452 -14.08 -2.16 -24.61
N VAL A 453 -12.91 -2.74 -24.39
CA VAL A 453 -11.61 -2.18 -24.78
C VAL A 453 -10.85 -3.16 -25.65
N ILE A 454 -9.96 -2.65 -26.51
CA ILE A 454 -9.10 -3.50 -27.33
C ILE A 454 -7.89 -3.94 -26.50
N SER A 455 -7.79 -5.25 -26.30
CA SER A 455 -6.67 -5.92 -25.63
C SER A 455 -5.37 -5.73 -26.42
N LEU A 456 -4.33 -5.21 -25.76
CA LEU A 456 -3.00 -5.09 -26.35
C LEU A 456 -2.28 -6.44 -26.49
N LYS A 457 -2.77 -7.50 -25.82
CA LYS A 457 -2.23 -8.86 -25.93
C LYS A 457 -2.41 -9.44 -27.34
N ASP A 458 -3.61 -9.30 -27.89
CA ASP A 458 -4.07 -10.06 -29.05
C ASP A 458 -5.08 -9.31 -29.95
N GLY A 459 -5.38 -8.04 -29.66
CA GLY A 459 -6.34 -7.22 -30.41
C GLY A 459 -7.80 -7.59 -30.17
N SER A 460 -8.09 -8.52 -29.26
CA SER A 460 -9.46 -8.92 -28.94
C SER A 460 -10.22 -7.83 -28.17
N SER A 461 -11.55 -7.87 -28.23
CA SER A 461 -12.42 -7.02 -27.41
C SER A 461 -12.60 -7.66 -26.04
N VAL A 462 -12.17 -6.98 -24.97
CA VAL A 462 -12.33 -7.44 -23.58
C VAL A 462 -13.10 -6.41 -22.76
N PRO A 463 -13.90 -6.83 -21.77
CA PRO A 463 -14.62 -5.89 -20.92
C PRO A 463 -13.67 -5.08 -20.03
N ILE A 464 -14.09 -3.89 -19.62
CA ILE A 464 -13.29 -3.08 -18.69
C ILE A 464 -13.36 -3.65 -17.25
N PRO A 465 -12.23 -3.82 -16.56
CA PRO A 465 -12.23 -4.16 -15.13
C PRO A 465 -12.63 -2.97 -14.26
N ALA A 466 -13.23 -3.26 -13.10
CA ALA A 466 -13.67 -2.28 -12.11
C ALA A 466 -12.58 -1.27 -11.71
N THR A 467 -11.32 -1.71 -11.55
CA THR A 467 -10.17 -0.84 -11.27
C THR A 467 -9.98 0.29 -12.30
N LEU A 468 -10.40 0.08 -13.55
CA LEU A 468 -10.21 1.03 -14.65
C LEU A 468 -11.51 1.77 -15.04
N SER A 469 -12.63 1.48 -14.37
CA SER A 469 -13.95 2.01 -14.72
C SER A 469 -14.35 3.22 -13.87
N GLN A 470 -14.54 4.36 -14.52
CA GLN A 470 -15.12 5.55 -13.88
C GLN A 470 -16.55 5.29 -13.37
N LYS A 471 -17.36 4.51 -14.10
CA LYS A 471 -18.74 4.21 -13.69
C LYS A 471 -18.77 3.37 -12.41
N VAL A 472 -17.80 2.46 -12.24
CA VAL A 472 -17.70 1.63 -11.03
C VAL A 472 -17.07 2.41 -9.87
N LEU A 473 -15.95 3.09 -10.06
CA LEU A 473 -15.26 3.75 -8.94
C LEU A 473 -15.86 5.11 -8.57
N LYS A 474 -16.06 6.03 -9.52
CA LYS A 474 -16.72 7.32 -9.24
C LYS A 474 -18.23 7.15 -9.11
N GLY A 475 -18.87 6.55 -10.12
CA GLY A 475 -20.34 6.43 -10.14
C GLY A 475 -20.91 5.52 -9.04
N LEU A 476 -20.46 4.28 -8.94
CA LEU A 476 -20.97 3.35 -7.93
C LEU A 476 -20.33 3.60 -6.55
N LEU A 477 -19.00 3.54 -6.43
CA LEU A 477 -18.36 3.54 -5.12
C LEU A 477 -18.36 4.93 -4.44
N ARG A 478 -17.93 5.99 -5.13
CA ARG A 478 -17.86 7.36 -4.55
C ARG A 478 -19.23 8.02 -4.40
N GLU A 479 -20.06 7.93 -5.42
CA GLU A 479 -21.34 8.65 -5.50
C GLU A 479 -22.48 7.83 -4.89
N GLN A 480 -22.83 6.66 -5.46
CA GLN A 480 -23.99 5.87 -5.00
C GLN A 480 -23.80 5.27 -3.60
N LEU A 481 -22.63 4.66 -3.33
CA LEU A 481 -22.32 4.09 -2.02
C LEU A 481 -21.75 5.13 -1.04
N GLY A 482 -21.43 6.34 -1.51
CA GLY A 482 -21.01 7.45 -0.66
C GLY A 482 -19.60 7.33 -0.06
N TYR A 483 -18.75 6.44 -0.56
CA TYR A 483 -17.43 6.18 0.03
C TYR A 483 -16.49 7.39 -0.07
N LYS A 484 -15.90 7.83 1.04
CA LYS A 484 -14.99 8.99 1.11
C LYS A 484 -13.52 8.66 1.44
N GLY A 485 -13.22 7.43 1.87
CA GLY A 485 -11.86 7.00 2.24
C GLY A 485 -10.93 6.78 1.05
N VAL A 486 -9.80 6.11 1.23
CA VAL A 486 -8.82 5.85 0.15
C VAL A 486 -9.26 4.65 -0.71
N ILE A 487 -9.23 4.78 -2.03
CA ILE A 487 -9.35 3.69 -2.99
C ILE A 487 -7.94 3.28 -3.41
N ILE A 488 -7.58 2.04 -3.17
CA ILE A 488 -6.32 1.44 -3.64
C ILE A 488 -6.64 0.37 -4.69
N SER A 489 -5.79 0.21 -5.70
CA SER A 489 -5.95 -0.92 -6.63
C SER A 489 -5.49 -2.25 -6.03
N ASP A 490 -5.93 -3.37 -6.59
CA ASP A 490 -5.15 -4.62 -6.53
C ASP A 490 -3.84 -4.48 -7.32
N ALA A 491 -2.97 -5.47 -7.26
CA ALA A 491 -1.63 -5.41 -7.83
C ALA A 491 -1.63 -5.27 -9.37
N PHE A 492 -1.08 -4.17 -9.88
CA PHE A 492 -0.96 -3.91 -11.31
C PHE A 492 -0.07 -4.91 -12.06
N THR A 493 0.74 -5.68 -11.34
CA THR A 493 1.49 -6.82 -11.89
C THR A 493 0.63 -8.03 -12.30
N MET A 494 -0.68 -8.03 -12.03
CA MET A 494 -1.58 -9.15 -12.35
C MET A 494 -2.01 -9.15 -13.83
N ASN A 495 -2.09 -10.35 -14.42
CA ASN A 495 -2.35 -10.55 -15.85
C ASN A 495 -3.66 -9.91 -16.35
N ALA A 496 -4.70 -9.84 -15.51
CA ALA A 496 -5.97 -9.18 -15.84
C ALA A 496 -5.80 -7.70 -16.26
N ILE A 497 -4.71 -7.05 -15.85
CA ILE A 497 -4.34 -5.70 -16.28
C ILE A 497 -3.12 -5.73 -17.19
N SER A 498 -2.03 -6.35 -16.74
CA SER A 498 -0.70 -6.21 -17.36
C SER A 498 -0.64 -6.73 -18.79
N GLU A 499 -1.45 -7.74 -19.15
CA GLU A 499 -1.46 -8.26 -20.52
C GLU A 499 -2.33 -7.44 -21.48
N HIS A 500 -3.35 -6.74 -20.98
CA HIS A 500 -4.42 -6.19 -21.82
C HIS A 500 -4.34 -4.69 -22.06
N PHE A 501 -3.84 -3.90 -21.10
CA PHE A 501 -4.00 -2.44 -21.14
C PHE A 501 -2.70 -1.68 -21.36
N GLY A 502 -1.55 -2.31 -21.12
CA GLY A 502 -0.25 -1.63 -21.11
C GLY A 502 -0.12 -0.68 -19.91
N GLU A 503 1.07 -0.60 -19.32
CA GLU A 503 1.27 0.05 -18.03
C GLU A 503 0.84 1.53 -18.02
N HIS A 504 1.36 2.33 -18.96
CA HIS A 504 1.11 3.78 -19.00
C HIS A 504 -0.39 4.10 -19.11
N GLN A 505 -1.11 3.41 -20.00
CA GLN A 505 -2.54 3.63 -20.19
C GLN A 505 -3.35 3.13 -19.00
N ALA A 506 -2.95 2.00 -18.39
CA ALA A 506 -3.63 1.45 -17.23
C ALA A 506 -3.53 2.37 -16.00
N VAL A 507 -2.34 2.88 -15.68
CA VAL A 507 -2.15 3.74 -14.49
C VAL A 507 -2.90 5.07 -14.64
N GLU A 508 -2.80 5.73 -15.79
CA GLU A 508 -3.53 6.97 -16.06
C GLU A 508 -5.04 6.75 -16.00
N ARG A 509 -5.52 5.63 -16.57
CA ARG A 509 -6.93 5.30 -16.58
C ARG A 509 -7.46 4.99 -15.18
N ALA A 510 -6.71 4.29 -14.34
CA ALA A 510 -7.10 4.01 -12.96
C ALA A 510 -7.19 5.29 -12.12
N ILE A 511 -6.23 6.19 -12.24
CA ILE A 511 -6.30 7.50 -11.56
C ILE A 511 -7.49 8.31 -12.08
N ALA A 512 -7.71 8.34 -13.39
CA ALA A 512 -8.90 8.96 -13.97
C ALA A 512 -10.21 8.29 -13.51
N ALA A 513 -10.20 6.99 -13.24
CA ALA A 513 -11.33 6.21 -12.73
C ALA A 513 -11.67 6.57 -11.29
N GLY A 514 -10.69 7.00 -10.48
CA GLY A 514 -10.87 7.40 -9.08
C GLY A 514 -10.06 6.58 -8.09
N VAL A 515 -9.08 5.79 -8.56
CA VAL A 515 -8.08 5.19 -7.67
C VAL A 515 -7.20 6.30 -7.09
N ASP A 516 -6.97 6.26 -5.77
CA ASP A 516 -6.07 7.21 -5.10
C ASP A 516 -4.64 6.64 -5.00
N VAL A 517 -4.48 5.32 -4.85
CA VAL A 517 -3.16 4.65 -4.77
C VAL A 517 -3.08 3.47 -5.75
N ILE A 518 -2.06 3.47 -6.61
CA ILE A 518 -1.70 2.34 -7.48
C ILE A 518 -0.79 1.40 -6.71
N LEU A 519 -1.29 0.19 -6.44
CA LEU A 519 -0.53 -0.88 -5.81
C LEU A 519 0.26 -1.66 -6.85
N MET A 520 1.55 -1.84 -6.60
CA MET A 520 2.47 -2.68 -7.38
C MET A 520 2.42 -2.39 -8.89
N PRO A 521 2.72 -1.14 -9.34
CA PRO A 521 3.00 -0.90 -10.76
C PRO A 521 4.15 -1.82 -11.23
N GLN A 522 4.17 -2.18 -12.51
CA GLN A 522 5.19 -3.09 -13.05
C GLN A 522 6.57 -2.42 -13.06
N ASP A 523 6.62 -1.16 -13.48
CA ASP A 523 7.74 -0.25 -13.38
C ASP A 523 7.28 1.04 -12.64
N PRO A 524 7.60 1.16 -11.34
CA PRO A 524 7.22 2.33 -10.56
C PRO A 524 7.76 3.66 -11.12
N ALA A 525 8.92 3.65 -11.79
CA ALA A 525 9.50 4.85 -12.37
C ALA A 525 8.73 5.27 -13.63
N ALA A 526 8.41 4.32 -14.49
CA ALA A 526 7.61 4.57 -15.69
C ALA A 526 6.19 5.02 -15.33
N ALA A 527 5.55 4.38 -14.35
CA ALA A 527 4.24 4.77 -13.84
C ALA A 527 4.23 6.21 -13.29
N HIS A 528 5.23 6.55 -12.45
CA HIS A 528 5.42 7.91 -11.93
C HIS A 528 5.57 8.93 -13.06
N GLN A 529 6.48 8.68 -14.00
CA GLN A 529 6.74 9.58 -15.13
C GLN A 529 5.49 9.77 -16.01
N SER A 530 4.75 8.69 -16.30
CA SER A 530 3.52 8.75 -17.11
C SER A 530 2.48 9.65 -16.46
N LEU A 531 2.26 9.50 -15.15
CA LEU A 531 1.29 10.31 -14.41
C LEU A 531 1.72 11.78 -14.32
N VAL A 532 3.00 12.05 -14.05
CA VAL A 532 3.54 13.43 -14.05
C VAL A 532 3.35 14.09 -15.42
N GLN A 533 3.63 13.39 -16.51
CA GLN A 533 3.42 13.91 -17.87
C GLN A 533 1.93 14.12 -18.18
N ALA A 534 1.07 13.20 -17.77
CA ALA A 534 -0.37 13.33 -17.97
C ALA A 534 -0.95 14.56 -17.24
N VAL A 535 -0.46 14.88 -16.04
CA VAL A 535 -0.85 16.09 -15.31
C VAL A 535 -0.29 17.35 -15.97
N ASN A 536 1.02 17.37 -16.27
CA ASN A 536 1.67 18.55 -16.87
C ASN A 536 1.13 18.90 -18.27
N SER A 537 0.65 17.91 -19.02
CA SER A 537 0.00 18.11 -20.34
C SER A 537 -1.48 18.47 -20.24
N GLY A 538 -2.08 18.45 -19.05
CA GLY A 538 -3.51 18.68 -18.83
C GLY A 538 -4.41 17.50 -19.20
N LYS A 539 -3.85 16.33 -19.55
CA LYS A 539 -4.62 15.10 -19.79
C LYS A 539 -5.31 14.60 -18.52
N LEU A 540 -4.63 14.71 -17.37
CA LEU A 540 -5.20 14.53 -16.05
C LEU A 540 -5.32 15.90 -15.35
N PRO A 541 -6.52 16.29 -14.88
CA PRO A 541 -6.66 17.51 -14.09
C PRO A 541 -5.87 17.41 -12.79
N VAL A 542 -5.14 18.47 -12.43
CA VAL A 542 -4.34 18.50 -11.19
C VAL A 542 -5.22 18.36 -9.94
N GLU A 543 -6.46 18.82 -10.01
CA GLU A 543 -7.46 18.69 -8.95
C GLU A 543 -7.79 17.23 -8.64
N THR A 544 -7.73 16.35 -9.65
CA THR A 544 -7.91 14.90 -9.43
C THR A 544 -6.78 14.33 -8.57
N ILE A 545 -5.55 14.82 -8.77
CA ILE A 545 -4.39 14.42 -7.98
C ILE A 545 -4.47 15.02 -6.57
N HIS A 546 -4.80 16.31 -6.46
CA HIS A 546 -4.96 17.01 -5.18
C HIS A 546 -5.95 16.27 -4.27
N ASP A 547 -7.14 15.96 -4.77
CA ASP A 547 -8.18 15.27 -4.00
C ASP A 547 -7.68 13.92 -3.45
N SER A 548 -6.98 13.15 -4.28
CA SER A 548 -6.41 11.85 -3.87
C SER A 548 -5.32 12.01 -2.82
N VAL A 549 -4.37 12.92 -3.05
CA VAL A 549 -3.27 13.20 -2.11
C VAL A 549 -3.79 13.72 -0.79
N LYS A 550 -4.84 14.55 -0.79
CA LYS A 550 -5.48 15.02 0.43
C LYS A 550 -6.04 13.88 1.26
N ARG A 551 -6.79 12.94 0.65
CA ARG A 551 -7.27 11.72 1.34
C ARG A 551 -6.13 10.89 1.92
N ILE A 552 -5.03 10.77 1.19
CA ILE A 552 -3.83 10.04 1.62
C ILE A 552 -3.20 10.71 2.85
N LEU A 553 -2.98 12.03 2.81
CA LEU A 553 -2.38 12.79 3.91
C LEU A 553 -3.27 12.80 5.16
N GLU A 554 -4.58 12.99 4.98
CA GLU A 554 -5.57 12.91 6.05
C GLU A 554 -5.57 11.52 6.71
N LEU A 555 -5.49 10.45 5.93
CA LEU A 555 -5.43 9.09 6.46
C LEU A 555 -4.11 8.82 7.20
N LYS A 556 -2.97 9.28 6.67
CA LYS A 556 -1.67 9.20 7.36
C LYS A 556 -1.70 9.93 8.70
N SER A 557 -2.33 11.10 8.75
CA SER A 557 -2.50 11.87 9.99
C SER A 557 -3.46 11.22 10.97
N LYS A 558 -4.61 10.73 10.50
CA LYS A 558 -5.63 10.03 11.32
C LYS A 558 -5.01 8.85 12.11
N TYR A 559 -4.01 8.18 11.54
CA TYR A 559 -3.30 7.06 12.15
C TYR A 559 -1.98 7.44 12.83
N GLY A 560 -1.71 8.74 13.00
CA GLY A 560 -0.56 9.24 13.74
C GLY A 560 0.79 8.98 13.07
N LEU A 561 0.83 8.74 11.76
CA LEU A 561 2.07 8.33 11.07
C LEU A 561 3.13 9.44 11.02
N PHE A 562 2.72 10.70 11.20
CA PHE A 562 3.65 11.82 11.30
C PHE A 562 4.39 11.86 12.65
N ASP A 563 3.90 11.18 13.69
CA ASP A 563 4.63 10.99 14.94
C ASP A 563 5.62 9.83 14.81
N ARG A 564 6.89 10.19 14.60
CA ARG A 564 8.01 9.25 14.44
C ARG A 564 9.01 9.33 15.59
N SER A 565 8.56 9.76 16.77
CA SER A 565 9.42 9.98 17.94
C SER A 565 9.99 8.69 18.56
N ASP A 566 9.39 7.53 18.29
CA ASP A 566 9.78 6.29 18.92
C ASP A 566 11.07 5.68 18.33
N SER A 567 12.03 5.40 19.21
CA SER A 567 13.36 4.89 18.82
C SER A 567 13.31 3.41 18.42
N LEU A 568 14.21 2.99 17.53
CA LEU A 568 14.34 1.57 17.18
C LEU A 568 14.59 0.68 18.40
N ALA A 569 15.37 1.16 19.38
CA ALA A 569 15.68 0.41 20.60
C ALA A 569 14.41 0.08 21.40
N ASN A 570 13.51 1.07 21.57
CA ASN A 570 12.23 0.87 22.25
C ASN A 570 11.34 -0.13 21.52
N LYS A 571 11.19 0.03 20.20
CA LYS A 571 10.41 -0.88 19.36
C LYS A 571 10.88 -2.32 19.53
N LEU A 572 12.18 -2.55 19.39
CA LEU A 572 12.79 -3.88 19.52
C LEU A 572 12.66 -4.47 20.93
N ALA A 573 12.61 -3.64 21.98
CA ALA A 573 12.43 -4.10 23.35
C ALA A 573 11.00 -4.61 23.60
N SER A 574 10.00 -3.97 23.01
CA SER A 574 8.58 -4.32 23.19
C SER A 574 8.10 -5.57 22.44
N LEU A 575 8.86 -6.06 21.45
CA LEU A 575 8.41 -7.13 20.56
C LEU A 575 8.00 -8.42 21.30
N ASN A 576 8.74 -8.80 22.34
CA ASN A 576 8.47 -10.05 23.07
C ASN A 576 7.18 -10.01 23.89
N ASP A 577 6.69 -8.82 24.21
CA ASP A 577 5.45 -8.64 24.99
C ASP A 577 4.21 -8.69 24.08
N VAL A 578 4.38 -8.46 22.77
CA VAL A 578 3.29 -8.33 21.81
C VAL A 578 3.22 -9.51 20.84
N ILE A 579 4.34 -9.86 20.20
CA ILE A 579 4.35 -10.89 19.15
C ILE A 579 4.11 -12.26 19.75
N GLY A 580 2.99 -12.88 19.40
CA GLY A 580 2.65 -14.22 19.88
C GLY A 580 2.42 -14.27 21.40
N SER A 581 1.98 -13.16 22.00
CA SER A 581 1.68 -13.06 23.44
C SER A 581 0.69 -14.14 23.90
N LYS A 582 0.67 -14.44 25.20
CA LYS A 582 -0.24 -15.47 25.75
C LYS A 582 -1.70 -15.11 25.50
N GLU A 583 -2.00 -13.83 25.56
CA GLU A 583 -3.31 -13.23 25.32
C GLU A 583 -3.73 -13.42 23.85
N HIS A 584 -2.83 -13.18 22.90
CA HIS A 584 -3.12 -13.42 21.49
C HIS A 584 -3.33 -14.92 21.20
N ARG A 585 -2.47 -15.77 21.77
CA ARG A 585 -2.58 -17.25 21.65
C ARG A 585 -3.85 -17.80 22.29
N ALA A 586 -4.42 -17.13 23.29
CA ALA A 586 -5.70 -17.51 23.88
C ALA A 586 -6.85 -17.25 22.88
N VAL A 587 -6.89 -16.07 22.26
CA VAL A 587 -7.87 -15.74 21.21
C VAL A 587 -7.74 -16.68 20.01
N GLU A 588 -6.52 -16.92 19.55
CA GLU A 588 -6.20 -17.87 18.45
C GLU A 588 -6.81 -19.25 18.69
N ARG A 589 -6.66 -19.76 19.92
CA ARG A 589 -7.16 -21.06 20.35
C ARG A 589 -8.68 -21.08 20.47
N GLU A 590 -9.26 -20.06 21.11
CA GLU A 590 -10.71 -19.95 21.29
C GLU A 590 -11.44 -19.92 19.94
N ILE A 591 -10.88 -19.25 18.93
CA ILE A 591 -11.41 -19.27 17.56
C ILE A 591 -11.39 -20.69 17.00
N ALA A 592 -10.26 -21.39 17.10
CA ALA A 592 -10.13 -22.74 16.55
C ALA A 592 -11.09 -23.72 17.23
N GLU A 593 -11.23 -23.63 18.55
CA GLU A 593 -12.13 -24.46 19.34
C GLU A 593 -13.61 -24.20 18.97
N ARG A 594 -14.03 -22.94 18.86
CA ARG A 594 -15.40 -22.58 18.44
C ARG A 594 -15.69 -22.89 16.98
N ALA A 595 -14.67 -22.92 16.11
CA ALA A 595 -14.86 -23.13 14.68
C ALA A 595 -15.15 -24.59 14.32
N VAL A 596 -14.72 -25.58 15.12
CA VAL A 596 -14.85 -27.00 14.73
C VAL A 596 -16.31 -27.34 14.45
N THR A 597 -16.58 -27.83 13.24
CA THR A 597 -17.94 -28.05 12.73
C THR A 597 -18.14 -29.51 12.37
N VAL A 598 -19.25 -30.11 12.83
CA VAL A 598 -19.64 -31.48 12.45
C VAL A 598 -20.22 -31.48 11.03
N LEU A 599 -19.61 -32.25 10.14
CA LEU A 599 -20.06 -32.44 8.75
C LEU A 599 -20.99 -33.64 8.60
N ALA A 600 -20.73 -34.69 9.37
CA ALA A 600 -21.50 -35.93 9.36
C ALA A 600 -21.38 -36.62 10.71
N SER A 601 -22.44 -37.31 11.12
CA SER A 601 -22.49 -38.04 12.38
C SER A 601 -23.49 -39.19 12.31
N ARG A 602 -23.17 -40.30 12.98
CA ARG A 602 -24.06 -41.47 13.10
C ARG A 602 -25.19 -41.25 14.10
N ASP A 603 -24.91 -40.53 15.19
CA ASP A 603 -25.89 -40.20 16.23
C ASP A 603 -26.60 -38.86 15.96
N GLY A 604 -26.21 -38.17 14.88
CA GLY A 604 -26.74 -36.88 14.45
C GLY A 604 -26.15 -35.69 15.20
N LYS A 605 -25.19 -35.89 16.11
CA LYS A 605 -24.66 -34.83 16.97
C LYS A 605 -23.14 -34.81 17.07
N HIS A 606 -22.47 -35.95 17.21
CA HIS A 606 -21.03 -36.03 17.43
C HIS A 606 -20.34 -36.88 16.36
N PRO A 607 -19.07 -36.59 15.99
CA PRO A 607 -18.28 -37.54 15.21
C PRO A 607 -18.03 -38.82 16.02
N ASP A 608 -17.66 -39.90 15.34
CA ASP A 608 -17.16 -41.10 16.02
C ASP A 608 -15.93 -40.70 16.88
N GLN A 609 -15.86 -41.17 18.13
CA GLN A 609 -14.77 -40.83 19.06
C GLN A 609 -13.67 -41.90 19.09
N ILE A 610 -12.46 -41.45 19.42
CA ILE A 610 -11.27 -42.27 19.71
C ILE A 610 -11.34 -42.72 21.17
N HIS A 611 -11.10 -44.00 21.41
CA HIS A 611 -11.18 -44.62 22.74
C HIS A 611 -9.84 -45.19 23.20
N GLN A 612 -9.77 -45.51 24.50
CA GLN A 612 -8.64 -46.19 25.12
C GLN A 612 -8.30 -47.48 24.38
N GLY A 613 -7.03 -47.66 24.03
CA GLY A 613 -6.53 -48.88 23.40
C GLY A 613 -6.63 -48.92 21.88
N ASP A 614 -7.29 -47.92 21.26
CA ASP A 614 -7.48 -47.89 19.80
C ASP A 614 -6.15 -47.90 19.05
N ARG A 615 -6.09 -48.73 17.99
CA ARG A 615 -5.14 -48.59 16.90
C ARG A 615 -5.65 -47.55 15.91
N VAL A 616 -5.16 -46.33 16.06
CA VAL A 616 -5.52 -45.18 15.24
C VAL A 616 -4.61 -45.09 14.02
N VAL A 617 -5.20 -45.13 12.82
CA VAL A 617 -4.46 -44.85 11.57
C VAL A 617 -4.84 -43.49 11.03
N ILE A 618 -3.83 -42.66 10.75
CA ILE A 618 -3.99 -41.34 10.13
C ILE A 618 -3.68 -41.49 8.65
N ALA A 619 -4.72 -41.34 7.83
CA ALA A 619 -4.66 -41.52 6.38
C ALA A 619 -4.85 -40.18 5.66
N THR A 620 -3.88 -39.77 4.85
CA THR A 620 -3.93 -38.51 4.08
C THR A 620 -3.00 -38.57 2.87
N ALA A 621 -3.15 -37.66 1.92
CA ALA A 621 -2.30 -37.59 0.72
C ALA A 621 -0.88 -37.05 1.01
N ASP A 622 -0.69 -36.31 2.11
CA ASP A 622 0.57 -35.65 2.47
C ASP A 622 1.19 -36.31 3.72
N LYS A 623 2.38 -36.91 3.55
CA LYS A 623 3.08 -37.61 4.64
C LYS A 623 3.44 -36.69 5.81
N ASP A 624 3.87 -35.46 5.55
CA ASP A 624 4.25 -34.52 6.59
C ASP A 624 3.03 -34.05 7.38
N GLN A 625 1.90 -33.91 6.71
CA GLN A 625 0.62 -33.65 7.37
C GLN A 625 0.20 -34.83 8.25
N ALA A 626 0.35 -36.07 7.78
CA ALA A 626 0.06 -37.27 8.58
C ALA A 626 0.91 -37.32 9.86
N GLU A 627 2.21 -37.05 9.74
CA GLU A 627 3.13 -37.03 10.88
C GLU A 627 2.84 -35.88 11.86
N ARG A 628 2.41 -34.71 11.36
CA ARG A 628 1.97 -33.61 12.23
C ARG A 628 0.74 -33.99 13.03
N LEU A 629 -0.31 -34.50 12.37
CA LEU A 629 -1.53 -34.95 13.04
C LEU A 629 -1.24 -36.07 14.04
N LYS A 630 -0.33 -37.00 13.71
CA LYS A 630 0.09 -38.08 14.62
C LYS A 630 0.73 -37.53 15.88
N ARG A 631 1.67 -36.60 15.76
CA ARG A 631 2.30 -35.97 16.92
C ARG A 631 1.28 -35.23 17.79
N GLN A 632 0.39 -34.46 17.17
CA GLN A 632 -0.67 -33.74 17.88
C GLN A 632 -1.62 -34.70 18.60
N LEU A 633 -2.01 -35.81 17.97
CA LEU A 633 -2.85 -36.84 18.57
C LEU A 633 -2.17 -37.45 19.80
N ILE A 634 -0.90 -37.84 19.70
CA ILE A 634 -0.14 -38.40 20.84
C ILE A 634 -0.02 -37.38 21.98
N GLN A 635 0.21 -36.11 21.64
CA GLN A 635 0.32 -35.05 22.65
C GLN A 635 -1.03 -34.79 23.35
N ALA A 636 -2.13 -34.77 22.59
CA ALA A 636 -3.46 -34.51 23.11
C ALA A 636 -4.08 -35.72 23.82
N SER A 637 -3.67 -36.96 23.49
CA SER A 637 -4.27 -38.17 24.07
C SER A 637 -4.05 -38.27 25.59
N GLY A 638 -3.04 -37.60 26.14
CA GLY A 638 -2.80 -37.55 27.59
C GLY A 638 -2.62 -38.96 28.17
N SER A 639 -3.57 -39.40 29.02
CA SER A 639 -3.56 -40.75 29.61
C SER A 639 -4.11 -41.85 28.68
N LEU A 640 -4.69 -41.48 27.52
CA LEU A 640 -5.19 -42.47 26.56
C LEU A 640 -4.02 -43.23 25.92
N SER A 641 -3.98 -44.54 26.11
CA SER A 641 -2.98 -45.41 25.48
C SER A 641 -3.43 -45.75 24.07
N LEU A 642 -2.82 -45.12 23.07
CA LEU A 642 -3.14 -45.32 21.65
C LEU A 642 -1.97 -46.00 20.91
N LYS A 643 -2.28 -46.80 19.89
CA LYS A 643 -1.29 -47.22 18.88
C LYS A 643 -1.51 -46.40 17.62
N THR A 644 -0.50 -45.65 17.17
CA THR A 644 -0.68 -44.70 16.06
C THR A 644 0.19 -45.02 14.85
N GLU A 645 -0.44 -45.11 13.69
CA GLU A 645 0.21 -45.35 12.39
C GLU A 645 -0.21 -44.30 11.36
N ILE A 646 0.60 -44.12 10.33
CA ILE A 646 0.29 -43.24 9.20
C ILE A 646 0.15 -44.06 7.92
N VAL A 647 -0.76 -43.64 7.04
CA VAL A 647 -0.93 -44.19 5.70
C VAL A 647 -1.02 -43.04 4.70
N VAL A 648 -0.23 -43.12 3.63
CA VAL A 648 -0.27 -42.14 2.54
C VAL A 648 -1.24 -42.63 1.47
N ILE A 649 -2.22 -41.81 1.12
CA ILE A 649 -3.20 -42.10 0.06
C ILE A 649 -2.64 -41.58 -1.26
N SER A 650 -2.03 -42.47 -2.03
CA SER A 650 -1.57 -42.17 -3.39
C SER A 650 -2.71 -42.28 -4.40
N GLN A 651 -2.65 -41.49 -5.47
CA GLN A 651 -3.66 -41.48 -6.52
C GLN A 651 -3.81 -42.87 -7.18
N GLY A 652 -5.05 -43.35 -7.29
CA GLY A 652 -5.39 -44.67 -7.84
C GLY A 652 -5.01 -45.85 -6.95
N LYS A 653 -4.62 -45.59 -5.69
CA LYS A 653 -4.09 -46.59 -4.75
C LYS A 653 -4.96 -46.78 -3.50
N ALA A 654 -6.25 -46.45 -3.59
CA ALA A 654 -7.19 -46.61 -2.47
C ALA A 654 -7.26 -48.03 -1.89
N THR A 655 -7.08 -49.07 -2.72
CA THR A 655 -7.13 -50.46 -2.24
C THR A 655 -5.91 -50.83 -1.43
N GLU A 656 -4.70 -50.47 -1.87
CA GLU A 656 -3.49 -50.70 -1.06
C GLU A 656 -3.52 -49.86 0.23
N ALA A 657 -3.97 -48.60 0.14
CA ALA A 657 -4.14 -47.74 1.31
C ALA A 657 -5.11 -48.37 2.33
N PHE A 658 -6.25 -48.90 1.88
CA PHE A 658 -7.22 -49.56 2.76
C PHE A 658 -6.66 -50.83 3.41
N GLN A 659 -5.89 -51.64 2.67
CA GLN A 659 -5.23 -52.84 3.25
C GLN A 659 -4.30 -52.47 4.39
N ALA A 660 -3.56 -51.36 4.27
CA ALA A 660 -2.71 -50.85 5.34
C ALA A 660 -3.50 -50.36 6.58
N MET A 661 -4.80 -50.08 6.44
CA MET A 661 -5.71 -49.65 7.50
C MET A 661 -6.60 -50.79 8.05
N GLU A 662 -6.46 -52.01 7.53
CA GLU A 662 -7.39 -53.11 7.84
C GLU A 662 -7.39 -53.50 9.33
N GLN A 663 -6.25 -53.32 10.01
CA GLN A 663 -6.11 -53.59 11.44
C GLN A 663 -6.44 -52.38 12.33
N ALA A 664 -6.84 -51.25 11.76
CA ALA A 664 -7.20 -50.05 12.52
C ALA A 664 -8.53 -50.21 13.26
N ASP A 665 -8.58 -49.78 14.52
CA ASP A 665 -9.83 -49.62 15.28
C ASP A 665 -10.52 -48.30 14.94
N TYR A 666 -9.71 -47.29 14.60
CA TYR A 666 -10.14 -45.95 14.24
C TYR A 666 -9.30 -45.39 13.09
N VAL A 667 -9.94 -44.70 12.13
CA VAL A 667 -9.24 -44.01 11.04
C VAL A 667 -9.51 -42.50 11.07
N ILE A 668 -8.45 -41.70 11.13
CA ILE A 668 -8.51 -40.26 10.82
C ILE A 668 -8.22 -40.13 9.32
N LEU A 669 -9.26 -39.90 8.51
CA LEU A 669 -9.14 -39.71 7.07
C LEU A 669 -9.08 -38.21 6.78
N ALA A 670 -7.88 -37.64 6.67
CA ALA A 670 -7.69 -36.20 6.54
C ALA A 670 -7.56 -35.75 5.08
N SER A 671 -8.44 -34.82 4.67
CA SER A 671 -8.44 -34.17 3.37
C SER A 671 -8.01 -32.71 3.48
N TYR A 672 -7.34 -32.19 2.46
CA TYR A 672 -6.97 -30.77 2.40
C TYR A 672 -7.25 -30.21 1.02
N GLN A 673 -8.11 -29.20 0.98
CA GLN A 673 -8.47 -28.47 -0.22
C GLN A 673 -8.30 -26.98 0.01
N PHE A 674 -7.40 -26.33 -0.75
CA PHE A 674 -7.24 -24.88 -0.68
C PHE A 674 -7.87 -24.15 -1.87
N ARG A 675 -7.44 -24.45 -3.10
CA ARG A 675 -8.05 -23.93 -4.34
C ARG A 675 -9.00 -24.98 -4.89
N ASN A 676 -10.23 -24.59 -5.26
CA ASN A 676 -11.20 -25.56 -5.75
C ASN A 676 -11.03 -25.82 -7.25
N VAL A 677 -10.09 -26.71 -7.59
CA VAL A 677 -10.05 -27.35 -8.91
C VAL A 677 -10.33 -28.83 -8.69
N ALA A 678 -11.60 -29.22 -8.78
CA ALA A 678 -12.06 -30.58 -8.42
C ALA A 678 -11.27 -31.72 -9.08
N SER A 679 -10.74 -31.50 -10.30
CA SER A 679 -9.91 -32.47 -11.02
C SER A 679 -8.54 -32.73 -10.38
N GLN A 680 -8.09 -31.89 -9.45
CA GLN A 680 -6.81 -32.02 -8.75
C GLN A 680 -6.90 -32.91 -7.49
N PHE A 681 -8.10 -33.35 -7.11
CA PHE A 681 -8.30 -34.09 -5.87
C PHE A 681 -8.71 -35.55 -6.14
N GLY A 682 -8.04 -36.48 -5.46
CA GLY A 682 -8.30 -37.92 -5.54
C GLY A 682 -9.61 -38.36 -4.87
N TRP A 683 -10.72 -37.67 -5.11
CA TRP A 683 -12.01 -37.94 -4.45
C TRP A 683 -12.49 -39.38 -4.66
N THR A 684 -12.20 -39.98 -5.82
CA THR A 684 -12.51 -41.38 -6.09
C THR A 684 -11.80 -42.33 -5.11
N ASP A 685 -10.55 -42.04 -4.76
CA ASP A 685 -9.80 -42.85 -3.80
C ASP A 685 -10.37 -42.69 -2.39
N VAL A 686 -10.67 -41.44 -1.99
CA VAL A 686 -11.29 -41.12 -0.69
C VAL A 686 -12.66 -41.78 -0.56
N GLN A 687 -13.51 -41.70 -1.60
CA GLN A 687 -14.82 -42.36 -1.65
C GLN A 687 -14.68 -43.88 -1.49
N THR A 688 -13.74 -44.48 -2.22
CA THR A 688 -13.48 -45.93 -2.15
C THR A 688 -13.08 -46.37 -0.74
N ILE A 689 -12.26 -45.57 -0.05
CA ILE A 689 -11.88 -45.83 1.34
C ILE A 689 -13.11 -45.70 2.27
N ILE A 690 -13.91 -44.65 2.13
CA ILE A 690 -15.14 -44.43 2.91
C ILE A 690 -16.13 -45.59 2.75
N ASP A 691 -16.37 -46.04 1.51
CA ASP A 691 -17.28 -47.16 1.24
C ASP A 691 -16.81 -48.46 1.93
N LYS A 692 -15.50 -48.72 1.91
CA LYS A 692 -14.93 -49.90 2.58
C LYS A 692 -14.98 -49.79 4.11
N LEU A 693 -14.69 -48.62 4.68
CA LEU A 693 -14.83 -48.35 6.12
C LEU A 693 -16.28 -48.55 6.57
N ASN A 694 -17.24 -48.01 5.81
CA ASN A 694 -18.67 -48.17 6.06
C ASN A 694 -19.12 -49.64 5.97
N LYS A 695 -18.65 -50.39 4.95
CA LYS A 695 -18.96 -51.81 4.77
C LYS A 695 -18.47 -52.67 5.93
N GLN A 696 -17.31 -52.35 6.50
CA GLN A 696 -16.74 -53.05 7.66
C GLN A 696 -17.21 -52.48 9.00
N SER A 697 -18.11 -51.48 9.00
CA SER A 697 -18.55 -50.77 10.21
C SER A 697 -17.39 -50.25 11.08
N LYS A 698 -16.26 -49.89 10.46
CA LYS A 698 -15.12 -49.27 11.15
C LYS A 698 -15.47 -47.85 11.61
N ARG A 699 -14.95 -47.46 12.77
CA ARG A 699 -15.01 -46.07 13.24
C ARG A 699 -14.00 -45.22 12.46
N TYR A 700 -14.42 -44.04 12.04
CA TYR A 700 -13.55 -43.09 11.37
C TYR A 700 -14.09 -41.68 11.53
N ALA A 701 -13.26 -40.69 11.22
CA ALA A 701 -13.73 -39.35 10.89
C ALA A 701 -13.05 -38.87 9.61
N LEU A 702 -13.85 -38.36 8.67
CA LEU A 702 -13.34 -37.48 7.62
C LEU A 702 -12.96 -36.15 8.26
N LEU A 703 -11.68 -35.81 8.31
CA LEU A 703 -11.18 -34.56 8.87
C LEU A 703 -10.82 -33.59 7.74
N SER A 704 -11.73 -32.66 7.46
CA SER A 704 -11.54 -31.60 6.46
C SER A 704 -10.65 -30.49 7.02
N LEU A 705 -9.45 -30.38 6.46
CA LEU A 705 -8.43 -29.41 6.84
C LEU A 705 -8.50 -28.11 6.02
N GLY A 706 -9.43 -28.02 5.08
CA GLY A 706 -9.47 -26.99 4.04
C GLY A 706 -10.87 -26.38 3.85
N ASN A 707 -11.20 -26.06 2.60
CA ASN A 707 -12.60 -25.79 2.23
C ASN A 707 -13.44 -27.05 2.49
N PRO A 708 -14.59 -26.93 3.15
CA PRO A 708 -15.45 -28.08 3.49
C PRO A 708 -16.29 -28.57 2.29
N TYR A 709 -15.87 -28.29 1.06
CA TYR A 709 -16.59 -28.63 -0.17
C TYR A 709 -16.45 -30.11 -0.55
N GLU A 710 -15.68 -30.91 0.19
CA GLU A 710 -15.56 -32.35 -0.04
C GLU A 710 -16.92 -33.05 0.00
N MET A 711 -17.86 -32.54 0.79
CA MET A 711 -19.21 -33.06 0.93
C MET A 711 -20.06 -32.94 -0.36
N ILE A 712 -19.63 -32.13 -1.34
CA ILE A 712 -20.25 -32.06 -2.67
C ILE A 712 -19.83 -33.29 -3.52
N HIS A 713 -18.66 -33.86 -3.23
CA HIS A 713 -18.06 -34.94 -4.01
C HIS A 713 -18.19 -36.31 -3.35
N LEU A 714 -18.21 -36.35 -2.02
CA LEU A 714 -18.24 -37.56 -1.23
C LEU A 714 -19.67 -37.92 -0.81
N GLN A 715 -20.00 -39.20 -0.90
CA GLN A 715 -21.29 -39.77 -0.51
C GLN A 715 -21.13 -40.69 0.69
N ASN A 716 -22.21 -40.86 1.45
CA ASN A 716 -22.29 -41.79 2.59
C ASN A 716 -21.21 -41.56 3.67
N VAL A 717 -20.71 -40.35 3.82
CA VAL A 717 -19.86 -39.99 4.96
C VAL A 717 -20.70 -40.13 6.23
N ARG A 718 -20.28 -41.01 7.15
CA ARG A 718 -21.03 -41.32 8.40
C ARG A 718 -20.51 -40.57 9.62
N SER A 719 -19.27 -40.07 9.55
CA SER A 719 -18.63 -39.31 10.62
C SER A 719 -17.58 -38.39 9.99
N GLY A 720 -17.66 -37.08 10.28
CA GLY A 720 -16.74 -36.09 9.71
C GLY A 720 -16.80 -34.73 10.38
N LEU A 721 -15.69 -34.00 10.29
CA LEU A 721 -15.44 -32.70 10.90
C LEU A 721 -14.75 -31.76 9.91
N ALA A 722 -15.06 -30.46 9.99
CA ALA A 722 -14.26 -29.40 9.38
C ALA A 722 -13.54 -28.58 10.44
N VAL A 723 -12.27 -28.30 10.19
CA VAL A 723 -11.42 -27.46 11.06
C VAL A 723 -10.87 -26.22 10.34
N TYR A 724 -11.10 -26.09 9.02
CA TYR A 724 -10.78 -24.88 8.25
C TYR A 724 -9.29 -24.47 8.23
N GLY A 725 -8.38 -25.41 8.52
CA GLY A 725 -6.95 -25.18 8.48
C GLY A 725 -6.13 -26.46 8.71
N LYS A 726 -4.98 -26.58 8.03
CA LYS A 726 -4.09 -27.75 8.13
C LYS A 726 -2.99 -27.65 9.20
N GLN A 727 -2.97 -26.58 9.99
CA GLN A 727 -1.98 -26.33 11.03
C GLN A 727 -2.65 -26.07 12.38
N GLU A 728 -1.88 -26.06 13.46
CA GLU A 728 -2.37 -25.57 14.75
C GLU A 728 -2.68 -24.07 14.68
N PRO A 729 -3.71 -23.60 15.40
CA PRO A 729 -4.50 -24.37 16.37
C PRO A 729 -5.69 -25.15 15.79
N ASN A 730 -6.05 -24.97 14.52
CA ASN A 730 -7.21 -25.63 13.88
C ASN A 730 -7.18 -27.16 14.04
N THR A 731 -6.06 -27.81 13.71
CA THR A 731 -5.97 -29.28 13.77
C THR A 731 -5.99 -29.82 15.19
N SER A 732 -5.43 -29.05 16.15
CA SER A 732 -5.44 -29.40 17.57
C SER A 732 -6.86 -29.41 18.13
N ALA A 733 -7.67 -28.40 17.81
CA ALA A 733 -9.08 -28.34 18.18
C ALA A 733 -9.88 -29.53 17.62
N GLY A 734 -9.67 -29.88 16.34
CA GLY A 734 -10.31 -31.06 15.74
C GLY A 734 -9.93 -32.38 16.43
N ILE A 735 -8.66 -32.54 16.79
CA ILE A 735 -8.17 -33.72 17.52
C ILE A 735 -8.82 -33.80 18.91
N GLN A 736 -8.94 -32.68 19.62
CA GLN A 736 -9.61 -32.64 20.92
C GLN A 736 -11.08 -33.08 20.82
N VAL A 737 -11.80 -32.68 19.75
CA VAL A 737 -13.16 -33.17 19.50
C VAL A 737 -13.18 -34.68 19.28
N LEU A 738 -12.25 -35.22 18.47
CA LEU A 738 -12.16 -36.67 18.24
C LEU A 738 -11.80 -37.47 19.50
N LEU A 739 -11.10 -36.87 20.45
CA LEU A 739 -10.79 -37.44 21.76
C LEU A 739 -11.90 -37.25 22.80
N GLY A 740 -12.99 -36.56 22.47
CA GLY A 740 -14.07 -36.23 23.40
C GLY A 740 -13.67 -35.20 24.48
N GLN A 741 -12.61 -34.43 24.25
CA GLN A 741 -12.10 -33.39 25.14
C GLN A 741 -12.73 -32.02 24.87
N LEU A 742 -13.33 -31.84 23.69
CA LEU A 742 -13.97 -30.63 23.22
C LEU A 742 -15.28 -30.97 22.50
N GLU A 743 -16.30 -30.14 22.65
CA GLU A 743 -17.55 -30.22 21.88
C GLU A 743 -17.45 -29.33 20.63
N ALA A 744 -17.85 -29.84 19.48
CA ALA A 744 -17.88 -29.08 18.23
C ALA A 744 -19.08 -28.11 18.22
N GLY A 745 -18.81 -26.80 18.30
CA GLY A 745 -19.84 -25.75 18.33
C GLY A 745 -20.03 -24.99 17.02
N GLY A 746 -19.15 -25.20 16.05
CA GLY A 746 -19.13 -24.45 14.80
C GLY A 746 -20.31 -24.78 13.89
N ARG A 747 -20.67 -23.83 13.04
CA ARG A 747 -21.69 -23.97 12.00
C ARG A 747 -21.05 -23.86 10.64
N LEU A 748 -21.49 -24.68 9.69
CA LEU A 748 -20.93 -24.61 8.34
C LEU A 748 -21.21 -23.23 7.71
N PRO A 749 -20.18 -22.41 7.42
CA PRO A 749 -20.40 -21.04 6.95
C PRO A 749 -20.61 -20.96 5.43
N VAL A 750 -20.64 -22.11 4.74
CA VAL A 750 -20.81 -22.23 3.30
C VAL A 750 -21.91 -23.22 2.96
N THR A 751 -22.52 -23.07 1.79
CA THR A 751 -23.54 -24.01 1.31
C THR A 751 -22.90 -25.26 0.71
N ALA A 752 -23.11 -26.44 1.30
CA ALA A 752 -22.59 -27.72 0.81
C ALA A 752 -23.40 -28.35 -0.35
N VAL A 753 -24.17 -27.56 -1.09
CA VAL A 753 -25.04 -28.03 -2.18
C VAL A 753 -24.75 -27.18 -3.42
N ARG A 754 -24.54 -27.82 -4.57
CA ARG A 754 -24.48 -27.11 -5.85
C ARG A 754 -25.82 -26.41 -6.08
N ARG A 755 -25.83 -25.07 -6.12
CA ARG A 755 -26.98 -24.33 -6.66
C ARG A 755 -27.12 -24.75 -8.12
N LYS A 756 -28.29 -25.23 -8.51
CA LYS A 756 -28.61 -25.61 -9.89
C LYS A 756 -28.74 -24.41 -10.78
#